data_AF-A0A135UPQ6-F1
#
_entry.id   AF-A0A135UPQ6-F1
#
_cell.length_a   1.000
_cell.length_b   1.000
_cell.length_c   1.000
_cell.angle_alpha   90.00
_cell.angle_beta   90.00
_cell.angle_gamma   90.00
#
_symmetry.space_group_name_H-M   'P 1'
#
loop_
_entity.id
_entity.type
_entity.pdbx_description
1 polymer ?
#
loop_
_entity_poly.entity_id
_entity_poly.type
_entity_poly.pdbx_seq_one_letter_code
_entity_poly.pdbx_strand_id
1 'polypeptide(L)'
;MARPSRRSQAQARAQTQAQAQAQAQAQQNQIPQQGQAAPQNQAQGNNRAGRHISGPQSALTDYLAAHNISANQIRRDADQRRAAAAAQNQADNANEDDNEEAEAGPSTEPGQSSRNETAAEKAKRQKKEQMAIAKIKASKAFKKRKQRGMESEDEDDIARALLDQMAQPLPGQMDNCAICKKRFTVTAYSLSGPEGGLLCAQCSKDEAAKKGKGKQKPRKPVGGQGKRRKVQSNILDGTYQTGAKNLTTLCIETLAKNVDLADSLGDLPERVVDKIARLFSKRRLLNPVTLPLFVQPSTTVLHIYDGAKLGSNEFESIFQTAPNLKRFKARNSIQFKDEVMDYLLSRDIKLTHFNLHGANLLSDESWTKFVQQKGAYLEGIQVYYTDKHVGDELLAILPETCPNLNRLKVYHNQKVTNIGVKSIADIKSLKHLGLHLQHDITSKSLAHMILGVGKNLETLSLKKMPTANDEVLTAIKDTCRSLKKFRITDSEHMTDEGFADLFSKWENPGIEIIDLQKCRYRDSTKPRDNEDGIGLCSDGFRALMKHSGKKLKTLNIHACRHIKREAFEDVFCDEDQYRNLVKLEISFIEEVDDFVLGRIFRSCPNIREINVFGCMQVKDVRVPRGKVVVGIPNAMGMVVEGRDD
;
A
#
# COMPACT_ATOMS: atom_id res chain seq x y z
N MET A 1 18.85 34.77 63.48
CA MET A 1 19.36 33.48 63.99
C MET A 1 19.50 32.51 62.81
N ALA A 2 20.52 31.65 62.88
CA ALA A 2 21.31 31.13 61.77
C ALA A 2 20.60 30.18 60.76
N ARG A 3 21.01 30.25 59.49
CA ARG A 3 20.75 29.26 58.42
C ARG A 3 21.66 28.03 58.61
N PRO A 4 21.16 26.78 58.48
CA PRO A 4 22.02 25.61 58.44
C PRO A 4 22.66 25.40 57.05
N SER A 5 23.85 24.81 57.06
CA SER A 5 24.76 24.65 55.92
C SER A 5 24.33 23.55 54.91
N ARG A 6 24.69 23.75 53.63
CA ARG A 6 24.45 22.86 52.48
C ARG A 6 25.17 21.49 52.52
N ARG A 7 25.76 21.10 53.65
CA ARG A 7 26.52 19.83 53.77
C ARG A 7 25.70 18.68 54.36
N SER A 8 24.52 18.92 54.94
CA SER A 8 23.67 17.88 55.54
C SER A 8 22.60 17.30 54.61
N GLN A 9 22.31 17.93 53.47
CA GLN A 9 21.33 17.40 52.49
C GLN A 9 21.95 16.46 51.43
N ALA A 10 23.28 16.41 51.33
CA ALA A 10 23.99 15.53 50.39
C ALA A 10 24.28 14.13 50.97
N GLN A 11 24.32 13.97 52.30
CA GLN A 11 24.54 12.67 52.95
C GLN A 11 23.24 11.85 53.16
N ALA A 12 22.07 12.49 53.20
CA ALA A 12 20.78 11.81 53.32
C ALA A 12 20.25 11.21 52.00
N ARG A 13 20.75 11.64 50.83
CA ARG A 13 20.38 11.09 49.50
C ARG A 13 21.29 9.95 49.02
N ALA A 14 22.46 9.76 49.65
CA ALA A 14 23.37 8.65 49.33
C ALA A 14 23.03 7.36 50.09
N GLN A 15 22.32 7.42 51.22
CA GLN A 15 21.93 6.25 52.01
C GLN A 15 20.62 5.59 51.54
N THR A 16 19.76 6.29 50.78
CA THR A 16 18.51 5.73 50.24
C THR A 16 18.68 5.03 48.88
N GLN A 17 19.82 5.20 48.19
CA GLN A 17 20.12 4.47 46.95
C GLN A 17 20.93 3.18 47.16
N ALA A 18 21.59 3.01 48.31
CA ALA A 18 22.34 1.79 48.64
C ALA A 18 21.46 0.66 49.23
N GLN A 19 20.24 0.96 49.71
CA GLN A 19 19.31 -0.06 50.25
C GLN A 19 18.31 -0.60 49.21
N ALA A 20 18.17 0.03 48.04
CA ALA A 20 17.28 -0.44 46.97
C ALA A 20 17.93 -1.44 45.99
N GLN A 21 19.26 -1.62 46.03
CA GLN A 21 19.99 -2.57 45.16
C GLN A 21 20.38 -3.88 45.85
N ALA A 22 20.14 -4.04 47.16
CA ALA A 22 20.46 -5.27 47.90
C ALA A 22 19.28 -6.27 48.03
N GLN A 23 18.07 -5.92 47.56
CA GLN A 23 16.88 -6.78 47.63
C GLN A 23 16.50 -7.47 46.31
N ALA A 24 17.31 -7.33 45.25
CA ALA A 24 17.00 -7.91 43.93
C ALA A 24 17.90 -9.10 43.51
N GLN A 25 18.73 -9.65 44.39
CA GLN A 25 19.68 -10.73 44.05
C GLN A 25 19.61 -12.00 44.92
N ALA A 26 18.60 -12.17 45.77
CA ALA A 26 18.46 -13.38 46.59
C ALA A 26 17.02 -13.91 46.59
N GLN A 27 16.57 -14.48 45.47
CA GLN A 27 15.40 -15.39 45.41
C GLN A 27 15.30 -16.11 44.06
N GLN A 28 16.30 -16.94 43.75
CA GLN A 28 16.15 -18.09 42.84
C GLN A 28 16.97 -19.24 43.41
N ASN A 29 16.30 -20.09 44.18
CA ASN A 29 16.57 -21.52 44.39
C ASN A 29 15.91 -21.94 45.70
N GLN A 30 14.82 -22.69 45.63
CA GLN A 30 14.66 -23.97 46.33
C GLN A 30 13.26 -24.56 46.09
N ILE A 31 13.29 -25.81 45.67
CA ILE A 31 12.20 -26.75 45.41
C ILE A 31 11.74 -27.35 46.76
N PRO A 32 10.46 -27.65 46.99
CA PRO A 32 10.06 -28.56 48.06
C PRO A 32 9.84 -29.98 47.51
N GLN A 33 10.53 -30.96 48.11
CA GLN A 33 10.20 -32.38 48.07
C GLN A 33 9.70 -32.82 49.45
N GLN A 34 8.55 -33.51 49.48
CA GLN A 34 8.15 -34.59 50.39
C GLN A 34 6.82 -35.14 49.82
N GLY A 35 6.55 -36.44 49.70
CA GLY A 35 7.20 -37.61 50.27
C GLY A 35 7.00 -38.87 49.42
N GLN A 36 7.72 -39.91 49.86
CA GLN A 36 7.84 -41.23 49.24
C GLN A 36 6.71 -42.17 49.67
N ALA A 37 6.25 -43.00 48.74
CA ALA A 37 5.71 -44.33 49.03
C ALA A 37 6.27 -45.32 47.99
N ALA A 38 6.60 -46.52 48.47
CA ALA A 38 7.50 -47.52 47.90
C ALA A 38 6.88 -48.39 46.75
N PRO A 39 7.68 -49.25 46.08
CA PRO A 39 7.49 -49.66 44.67
C PRO A 39 6.87 -51.06 44.48
N GLN A 40 6.43 -51.36 43.27
CA GLN A 40 6.28 -52.74 42.78
C GLN A 40 6.90 -52.93 41.38
N ASN A 41 7.83 -53.88 41.34
CA ASN A 41 8.56 -54.41 40.19
C ASN A 41 7.68 -55.31 39.31
N GLN A 42 7.91 -55.28 38.00
CA GLN A 42 7.93 -56.42 37.06
C GLN A 42 8.61 -55.93 35.77
N ALA A 43 9.89 -56.22 35.51
CA ALA A 43 10.50 -57.46 35.02
C ALA A 43 10.53 -57.57 33.47
N GLN A 44 11.75 -57.31 32.96
CA GLN A 44 12.48 -57.99 31.86
C GLN A 44 12.06 -57.86 30.38
N GLY A 45 13.04 -57.48 29.56
CA GLY A 45 13.01 -57.60 28.10
C GLY A 45 14.19 -56.90 27.41
N ASN A 46 15.37 -57.50 27.45
CA ASN A 46 16.63 -57.01 26.89
C ASN A 46 16.62 -57.05 25.35
N ASN A 47 16.87 -55.94 24.63
CA ASN A 47 17.35 -56.00 23.25
C ASN A 47 18.12 -54.74 22.79
N ARG A 48 19.44 -54.92 22.70
CA ARG A 48 20.47 -54.30 21.85
C ARG A 48 20.34 -52.86 21.35
N ALA A 49 21.39 -52.11 21.68
CA ALA A 49 21.75 -50.77 21.21
C ALA A 49 21.88 -50.64 19.68
N GLY A 50 21.16 -49.66 19.12
CA GLY A 50 21.48 -49.02 17.85
C GLY A 50 21.99 -47.61 18.10
N ARG A 51 23.27 -47.36 17.82
CA ARG A 51 23.91 -46.02 17.86
C ARG A 51 23.13 -45.05 16.96
N HIS A 52 22.50 -44.03 17.54
CA HIS A 52 22.12 -42.82 16.81
C HIS A 52 23.15 -41.72 17.10
N ILE A 53 23.79 -41.22 16.04
CA ILE A 53 24.67 -40.07 16.07
C ILE A 53 23.78 -38.83 16.26
N SER A 54 23.88 -38.16 17.41
CA SER A 54 23.24 -36.86 17.66
C SER A 54 24.19 -35.74 17.24
N GLY A 55 23.78 -34.94 16.24
CA GLY A 55 24.26 -33.58 16.06
C GLY A 55 23.48 -32.61 16.96
N PRO A 56 23.95 -31.36 17.14
CA PRO A 56 23.33 -30.40 18.06
C PRO A 56 21.89 -30.08 17.64
N GLN A 57 20.94 -30.23 18.56
CA GLN A 57 19.56 -29.81 18.37
C GLN A 57 19.51 -28.28 18.25
N SER A 58 18.78 -27.79 17.26
CA SER A 58 18.62 -26.35 17.05
C SER A 58 17.76 -25.73 18.15
N ALA A 59 17.99 -24.46 18.49
CA ALA A 59 17.19 -23.72 19.48
C ALA A 59 15.67 -23.71 19.16
N LEU A 60 15.31 -23.91 17.89
CA LEU A 60 13.91 -24.07 17.45
C LEU A 60 13.32 -25.41 17.91
N THR A 61 14.11 -26.48 17.95
CA THR A 61 13.69 -27.81 18.40
C THR A 61 13.42 -27.82 19.89
N ASP A 62 14.25 -27.13 20.69
CA ASP A 62 14.08 -27.00 22.14
C ASP A 62 12.88 -26.11 22.49
N TYR A 63 12.67 -25.02 21.75
CA TYR A 63 11.50 -24.15 21.94
C TYR A 63 10.18 -24.88 21.68
N LEU A 64 10.12 -25.68 20.60
CA LEU A 64 8.93 -26.46 20.25
C LEU A 64 8.66 -27.58 21.27
N ALA A 65 9.72 -28.23 21.77
CA ALA A 65 9.60 -29.23 22.83
C ALA A 65 9.12 -28.61 24.16
N ALA A 66 9.64 -27.45 24.54
CA ALA A 66 9.25 -26.73 25.76
C ALA A 66 7.78 -26.26 25.76
N HIS A 67 7.16 -26.15 24.58
CA HIS A 67 5.75 -25.78 24.43
C HIS A 67 4.83 -26.98 24.11
N ASN A 68 5.31 -28.23 24.29
CA ASN A 68 4.58 -29.47 23.96
C ASN A 68 4.15 -29.58 22.49
N ILE A 69 4.89 -28.94 21.56
CA ILE A 69 4.60 -28.96 20.13
C ILE A 69 5.56 -29.94 19.44
N SER A 70 5.06 -31.14 19.12
CA SER A 70 5.84 -32.15 18.39
C SER A 70 5.65 -32.02 16.87
N ALA A 71 6.73 -31.74 16.15
CA ALA A 71 6.74 -31.70 14.69
C ALA A 71 6.39 -33.05 14.03
N ASN A 72 6.60 -34.16 14.75
CA ASN A 72 6.16 -35.49 14.31
C ASN A 72 4.66 -35.69 14.51
N GLN A 73 4.09 -35.08 15.57
CA GLN A 73 2.67 -35.15 15.87
C GLN A 73 1.85 -34.30 14.89
N ILE A 74 2.35 -33.09 14.55
CA ILE A 74 1.76 -32.26 13.48
C ILE A 74 1.75 -33.00 12.13
N ARG A 75 2.83 -33.72 11.80
CA ARG A 75 2.89 -34.53 10.57
C ARG A 75 1.90 -35.69 10.60
N ARG A 76 1.84 -36.44 11.71
CA ARG A 76 0.88 -37.55 11.89
C ARG A 76 -0.56 -37.07 11.81
N ASP A 77 -0.89 -35.92 12.41
CA ASP A 77 -2.24 -35.35 12.34
C ASP A 77 -2.61 -34.86 10.93
N ALA A 78 -1.63 -34.36 10.17
CA ALA A 78 -1.83 -33.98 8.78
C ALA A 78 -2.02 -35.21 7.87
N ASP A 79 -1.28 -36.29 8.13
CA ASP A 79 -1.39 -37.55 7.39
C ASP A 79 -2.68 -38.30 7.74
N GLN A 80 -3.11 -38.29 9.02
CA GLN A 80 -4.41 -38.80 9.44
C GLN A 80 -5.57 -38.02 8.83
N ARG A 81 -5.49 -36.69 8.76
CA ARG A 81 -6.52 -35.88 8.06
C ARG A 81 -6.58 -36.18 6.56
N ARG A 82 -5.45 -36.44 5.92
CA ARG A 82 -5.41 -36.87 4.51
C ARG A 82 -5.98 -38.28 4.33
N ALA A 83 -5.68 -39.21 5.22
CA ALA A 83 -6.23 -40.57 5.18
C ALA A 83 -7.75 -40.58 5.43
N ALA A 84 -8.24 -39.79 6.38
CA ALA A 84 -9.68 -39.63 6.65
C ALA A 84 -10.42 -39.03 5.45
N ALA A 85 -9.85 -38.01 4.79
CA ALA A 85 -10.41 -37.44 3.58
C ALA A 85 -10.39 -38.41 2.37
N ALA A 86 -9.41 -39.32 2.32
CA ALA A 86 -9.38 -40.38 1.31
C ALA A 86 -10.43 -41.47 1.59
N ALA A 87 -10.65 -41.82 2.86
CA ALA A 87 -11.66 -42.78 3.29
C ALA A 87 -13.10 -42.25 3.09
N GLN A 88 -13.34 -40.95 3.33
CA GLN A 88 -14.64 -40.31 3.04
C GLN A 88 -14.95 -40.28 1.53
N ASN A 89 -13.96 -40.05 0.67
CA ASN A 89 -14.14 -40.14 -0.79
C ASN A 89 -14.36 -41.58 -1.28
N GLN A 90 -13.97 -42.60 -0.52
CA GLN A 90 -14.27 -44.01 -0.83
C GLN A 90 -15.66 -44.42 -0.32
N ALA A 91 -16.11 -43.90 0.83
CA ALA A 91 -17.45 -44.16 1.35
C ALA A 91 -18.56 -43.48 0.51
N ASP A 92 -18.29 -42.29 -0.05
CA ASP A 92 -19.23 -41.60 -0.95
C ASP A 92 -19.35 -42.28 -2.34
N ASN A 93 -18.46 -43.21 -2.71
CA ASN A 93 -18.54 -43.99 -3.94
C ASN A 93 -19.18 -45.38 -3.75
N ALA A 94 -19.56 -45.77 -2.51
CA ALA A 94 -20.12 -47.08 -2.21
C ALA A 94 -21.66 -47.10 -2.12
N ASN A 95 -22.33 -45.97 -2.41
CA ASN A 95 -23.80 -45.83 -2.33
C ASN A 95 -24.48 -45.66 -3.70
N GLU A 96 -23.78 -45.89 -4.81
CA GLU A 96 -24.38 -45.95 -6.15
C GLU A 96 -23.77 -47.13 -6.90
N ASP A 97 -24.23 -48.34 -6.58
CA ASP A 97 -24.08 -49.51 -7.46
C ASP A 97 -25.45 -50.19 -7.57
N ASP A 98 -26.03 -50.12 -8.77
CA ASP A 98 -26.97 -51.09 -9.32
C ASP A 98 -27.06 -50.84 -10.84
N ASN A 99 -26.10 -51.41 -11.57
CA ASN A 99 -26.36 -52.22 -12.78
C ASN A 99 -25.03 -52.68 -13.37
N GLU A 100 -24.77 -53.97 -13.20
CA GLU A 100 -23.70 -54.72 -13.85
C GLU A 100 -23.83 -54.66 -15.37
N GLU A 101 -22.72 -54.38 -16.08
CA GLU A 101 -22.27 -55.23 -17.18
C GLU A 101 -20.84 -54.84 -17.65
N ALA A 102 -19.94 -55.81 -17.48
CA ALA A 102 -18.67 -56.04 -18.16
C ALA A 102 -17.61 -54.92 -18.23
N GLU A 103 -16.62 -55.07 -17.34
CA GLU A 103 -15.25 -54.60 -17.49
C GLU A 103 -14.67 -54.85 -18.90
N ALA A 104 -14.29 -53.76 -19.57
CA ALA A 104 -13.24 -53.77 -20.58
C ALA A 104 -12.47 -52.45 -20.47
N GLY A 105 -11.40 -52.45 -19.67
CA GLY A 105 -10.44 -51.34 -19.65
C GLY A 105 -9.94 -51.08 -21.07
N PRO A 106 -9.82 -49.81 -21.52
CA PRO A 106 -9.19 -49.56 -22.80
C PRO A 106 -7.71 -49.89 -22.67
N SER A 107 -7.36 -51.03 -23.27
CA SER A 107 -6.02 -51.45 -23.63
C SER A 107 -5.19 -50.28 -24.15
N THR A 108 -3.96 -50.22 -23.68
CA THR A 108 -2.87 -49.48 -24.29
C THR A 108 -2.60 -50.04 -25.67
N GLU A 109 -3.17 -49.44 -26.71
CA GLU A 109 -2.56 -49.52 -28.04
C GLU A 109 -1.72 -48.26 -28.29
N PRO A 110 -0.43 -48.41 -28.61
CA PRO A 110 0.45 -47.29 -28.90
C PRO A 110 -0.02 -46.61 -30.19
N GLY A 111 -0.11 -45.28 -30.15
CA GLY A 111 -0.46 -44.46 -31.31
C GLY A 111 0.48 -44.75 -32.48
N GLN A 112 -0.01 -45.54 -33.44
CA GLN A 112 0.60 -45.64 -34.75
C GLN A 112 0.39 -44.32 -35.49
N SER A 113 1.42 -43.93 -36.23
CA SER A 113 1.47 -42.78 -37.10
C SER A 113 0.18 -42.58 -37.90
N SER A 114 -0.40 -41.39 -37.80
CA SER A 114 -1.43 -40.88 -38.70
C SER A 114 -0.95 -41.02 -40.14
N ARG A 115 -1.48 -42.01 -40.86
CA ARG A 115 -1.52 -41.97 -42.33
C ARG A 115 -2.57 -42.86 -43.03
N ASN A 116 -3.41 -43.64 -42.34
CA ASN A 116 -4.57 -44.31 -42.96
C ASN A 116 -5.64 -44.72 -41.91
N GLU A 117 -6.41 -43.76 -41.36
CA GLU A 117 -7.61 -44.08 -40.56
C GLU A 117 -8.86 -44.12 -41.46
N THR A 118 -9.76 -45.10 -41.26
CA THR A 118 -11.05 -45.12 -41.97
C THR A 118 -12.02 -44.08 -41.38
N ALA A 119 -12.97 -43.60 -42.18
CA ALA A 119 -13.93 -42.58 -41.76
C ALA A 119 -14.77 -43.01 -40.53
N ALA A 120 -15.06 -44.32 -40.40
CA ALA A 120 -15.81 -44.88 -39.29
C ALA A 120 -15.03 -44.86 -37.96
N GLU A 121 -13.73 -45.13 -38.01
CA GLU A 121 -12.85 -45.12 -36.82
C GLU A 121 -12.61 -43.70 -36.31
N LYS A 122 -12.43 -42.75 -37.25
CA LYS A 122 -12.30 -41.33 -36.93
C LYS A 122 -13.57 -40.79 -36.24
N ALA A 123 -14.75 -41.17 -36.72
CA ALA A 123 -16.02 -40.78 -36.11
C ALA A 123 -16.19 -41.37 -34.69
N LYS A 124 -15.80 -42.64 -34.48
CA LYS A 124 -15.86 -43.29 -33.16
C LYS A 124 -14.91 -42.64 -32.15
N ARG A 125 -13.71 -42.22 -32.57
CA ARG A 125 -12.74 -41.51 -31.73
C ARG A 125 -13.25 -40.11 -31.34
N GLN A 126 -13.76 -39.35 -32.29
CA GLN A 126 -14.34 -38.02 -32.03
C GLN A 126 -15.52 -38.09 -31.05
N LYS A 127 -16.39 -39.11 -31.19
CA LYS A 127 -17.51 -39.31 -30.26
C LYS A 127 -17.05 -39.63 -28.84
N LYS A 128 -16.01 -40.45 -28.68
CA LYS A 128 -15.41 -40.74 -27.35
C LYS A 128 -14.75 -39.50 -26.73
N GLU A 129 -14.03 -38.72 -27.51
CA GLU A 129 -13.38 -37.49 -27.02
C GLU A 129 -14.41 -36.45 -26.57
N GLN A 130 -15.49 -36.27 -27.35
CA GLN A 130 -16.59 -35.36 -26.98
C GLN A 130 -17.31 -35.80 -25.70
N MET A 131 -17.53 -37.11 -25.50
CA MET A 131 -18.12 -37.63 -24.26
C MET A 131 -17.21 -37.38 -23.05
N ALA A 132 -15.89 -37.53 -23.21
CA ALA A 132 -14.92 -37.26 -22.15
C ALA A 132 -14.87 -35.76 -21.78
N ILE A 133 -14.90 -34.88 -22.79
CA ILE A 133 -14.98 -33.42 -22.61
C ILE A 133 -16.26 -33.03 -21.88
N ALA A 134 -17.41 -33.58 -22.27
CA ALA A 134 -18.69 -33.33 -21.60
C ALA A 134 -18.67 -33.74 -20.12
N LYS A 135 -18.07 -34.90 -19.81
CA LYS A 135 -17.91 -35.37 -18.42
C LYS A 135 -16.99 -34.45 -17.60
N ILE A 136 -15.91 -33.93 -18.19
CA ILE A 136 -15.02 -32.96 -17.53
C ILE A 136 -15.75 -31.64 -17.28
N LYS A 137 -16.54 -31.14 -18.25
CA LYS A 137 -17.35 -29.92 -18.09
C LYS A 137 -18.37 -30.04 -16.95
N ALA A 138 -18.91 -31.24 -16.72
CA ALA A 138 -19.82 -31.50 -15.61
C ALA A 138 -19.12 -31.55 -14.23
N SER A 139 -17.80 -31.69 -14.17
CA SER A 139 -17.04 -31.88 -12.92
C SER A 139 -16.94 -30.60 -12.06
N LYS A 140 -16.90 -30.76 -10.73
CA LYS A 140 -16.69 -29.66 -9.77
C LYS A 140 -15.35 -28.94 -10.01
N ALA A 141 -14.32 -29.66 -10.49
CA ALA A 141 -13.00 -29.10 -10.79
C ALA A 141 -13.04 -28.12 -11.97
N PHE A 142 -13.81 -28.42 -13.02
CA PHE A 142 -14.01 -27.53 -14.16
C PHE A 142 -14.80 -26.27 -13.75
N LYS A 143 -15.91 -26.43 -13.01
CA LYS A 143 -16.74 -25.31 -12.53
C LYS A 143 -15.95 -24.31 -11.66
N LYS A 144 -15.07 -24.80 -10.78
CA LYS A 144 -14.20 -23.97 -9.93
C LYS A 144 -13.13 -23.21 -10.72
N ARG A 145 -12.65 -23.78 -11.83
CA ARG A 145 -11.63 -23.16 -12.68
C ARG A 145 -12.24 -22.11 -13.62
N LYS A 146 -13.46 -22.37 -14.13
CA LYS A 146 -14.27 -21.40 -14.89
C LYS A 146 -14.57 -20.13 -14.07
N GLN A 147 -14.97 -20.27 -12.79
CA GLN A 147 -15.22 -19.11 -11.91
C GLN A 147 -13.98 -18.24 -11.62
N ARG A 148 -12.76 -18.74 -11.88
CA ARG A 148 -11.49 -18.02 -11.61
C ARG A 148 -10.84 -17.43 -12.87
N GLY A 149 -11.36 -17.72 -14.06
CA GLY A 149 -10.89 -17.20 -15.35
C GLY A 149 -11.83 -16.15 -15.91
N MET A 150 -11.28 -15.02 -16.39
CA MET A 150 -12.02 -13.96 -17.10
C MET A 150 -12.73 -14.55 -18.33
N GLU A 151 -13.92 -14.04 -18.67
CA GLU A 151 -14.92 -14.57 -19.63
C GLU A 151 -14.48 -14.66 -21.12
N SER A 152 -13.22 -14.94 -21.43
CA SER A 152 -12.65 -14.82 -22.79
C SER A 152 -11.93 -16.08 -23.33
N GLU A 153 -11.94 -17.22 -22.63
CA GLU A 153 -11.34 -18.47 -23.13
C GLU A 153 -12.41 -19.54 -23.44
N ASP A 154 -12.32 -20.17 -24.62
CA ASP A 154 -13.27 -21.17 -25.10
C ASP A 154 -13.37 -22.37 -24.14
N GLU A 155 -14.60 -22.71 -23.73
CA GLU A 155 -14.84 -23.75 -22.71
C GLU A 155 -14.30 -25.14 -23.10
N ASP A 156 -14.24 -25.43 -24.40
CA ASP A 156 -13.72 -26.69 -24.93
C ASP A 156 -12.21 -26.80 -24.77
N ASP A 157 -11.47 -25.69 -24.84
CA ASP A 157 -10.01 -25.69 -24.69
C ASP A 157 -9.58 -25.91 -23.24
N ILE A 158 -10.33 -25.35 -22.28
CA ILE A 158 -10.14 -25.61 -20.85
C ILE A 158 -10.40 -27.08 -20.52
N ALA A 159 -11.43 -27.68 -21.13
CA ALA A 159 -11.77 -29.08 -20.90
C ALA A 159 -10.75 -30.04 -21.53
N ARG A 160 -10.25 -29.75 -22.74
CA ARG A 160 -9.17 -30.51 -23.39
C ARG A 160 -7.86 -30.47 -22.60
N ALA A 161 -7.48 -29.30 -22.08
CA ALA A 161 -6.26 -29.17 -21.26
C ALA A 161 -6.32 -29.99 -19.96
N LEU A 162 -7.52 -30.17 -19.39
CA LEU A 162 -7.76 -31.02 -18.22
C LEU A 162 -7.70 -32.51 -18.57
N LEU A 163 -8.24 -32.90 -19.73
CA LEU A 163 -8.16 -34.28 -20.24
C LEU A 163 -6.71 -34.70 -20.47
N ASP A 164 -5.91 -33.85 -21.11
CA ASP A 164 -4.48 -34.09 -21.35
C ASP A 164 -3.67 -34.18 -20.05
N GLN A 165 -4.02 -33.39 -19.03
CA GLN A 165 -3.38 -33.49 -17.71
C GLN A 165 -3.70 -34.80 -17.00
N MET A 166 -4.93 -35.31 -17.13
CA MET A 166 -5.33 -36.59 -16.54
C MET A 166 -4.73 -37.79 -17.28
N ALA A 167 -4.38 -37.64 -18.56
CA ALA A 167 -3.76 -38.68 -19.37
C ALA A 167 -2.25 -38.87 -19.13
N GLN A 168 -1.59 -38.01 -18.35
CA GLN A 168 -0.16 -38.18 -18.05
C GLN A 168 0.08 -39.13 -16.87
N PRO A 169 0.97 -40.13 -16.99
CA PRO A 169 1.26 -41.07 -15.92
C PRO A 169 1.88 -40.35 -14.72
N LEU A 170 1.29 -40.57 -13.54
CA LEU A 170 1.68 -39.93 -12.29
C LEU A 170 3.04 -40.46 -11.80
N PRO A 171 3.96 -39.59 -11.33
CA PRO A 171 5.24 -40.02 -10.75
C PRO A 171 5.03 -40.99 -9.57
N GLY A 172 5.71 -42.14 -9.60
CA GLY A 172 5.62 -43.20 -8.59
C GLY A 172 5.11 -44.55 -9.10
N GLN A 173 4.54 -44.61 -10.30
CA GLN A 173 4.12 -45.87 -10.93
C GLN A 173 5.31 -46.65 -11.51
N MET A 174 5.20 -47.97 -11.64
CA MET A 174 6.23 -48.81 -12.28
C MET A 174 5.85 -49.07 -13.73
N ASP A 175 6.75 -48.80 -14.66
CA ASP A 175 6.57 -49.04 -16.10
C ASP A 175 7.81 -49.74 -16.70
N ASN A 176 7.69 -50.30 -17.89
CA ASN A 176 8.79 -50.96 -18.60
C ASN A 176 9.45 -50.02 -19.60
N CYS A 177 10.77 -49.89 -19.52
CA CYS A 177 11.52 -49.01 -20.40
C CYS A 177 11.30 -49.38 -21.88
N ALA A 178 10.90 -48.42 -22.73
CA ALA A 178 10.61 -48.70 -24.14
C ALA A 178 11.79 -49.33 -24.89
N ILE A 179 13.03 -48.94 -24.54
CA ILE A 179 14.29 -49.44 -25.14
C ILE A 179 14.74 -50.78 -24.52
N CYS A 180 15.11 -50.79 -23.24
CA CYS A 180 15.71 -51.99 -22.63
C CYS A 180 14.70 -52.94 -21.96
N LYS A 181 13.40 -52.63 -22.03
CA LYS A 181 12.27 -53.36 -21.42
C LYS A 181 12.35 -53.59 -19.90
N LYS A 182 13.37 -53.03 -19.23
CA LYS A 182 13.52 -53.13 -17.78
C LYS A 182 12.42 -52.34 -17.07
N ARG A 183 11.79 -52.98 -16.07
CA ARG A 183 10.82 -52.34 -15.19
C ARG A 183 11.49 -51.29 -14.29
N PHE A 184 10.94 -50.10 -14.24
CA PHE A 184 11.50 -48.96 -13.49
C PHE A 184 10.39 -48.07 -12.95
N THR A 185 10.69 -47.29 -11.91
CA THR A 185 9.74 -46.31 -11.37
C THR A 185 9.73 -45.07 -12.24
N VAL A 186 8.56 -44.69 -12.73
CA VAL A 186 8.33 -43.44 -13.46
C VAL A 186 8.51 -42.28 -12.50
N THR A 187 9.41 -41.37 -12.84
CA THR A 187 9.64 -40.13 -12.10
C THR A 187 9.31 -38.95 -13.01
N ALA A 188 9.21 -37.75 -12.45
CA ALA A 188 9.01 -36.52 -13.24
C ALA A 188 10.13 -36.24 -14.28
N TYR A 189 11.21 -37.03 -14.26
CA TYR A 189 12.35 -36.91 -15.17
C TYR A 189 12.43 -38.03 -16.21
N SER A 190 11.49 -38.99 -16.20
CA SER A 190 11.44 -40.06 -17.21
C SER A 190 11.11 -39.47 -18.59
N LEU A 191 11.95 -39.73 -19.58
CA LEU A 191 11.76 -39.24 -20.95
C LEU A 191 10.98 -40.25 -21.80
N SER A 192 10.33 -39.78 -22.87
CA SER A 192 9.70 -40.66 -23.86
C SER A 192 10.72 -41.10 -24.93
N GLY A 193 10.67 -42.38 -25.30
CA GLY A 193 11.48 -42.97 -26.35
C GLY A 193 11.02 -42.58 -27.76
N PRO A 194 11.87 -42.82 -28.77
CA PRO A 194 11.63 -42.40 -30.16
C PRO A 194 10.40 -43.04 -30.82
N GLU A 195 9.94 -44.21 -30.35
CA GLU A 195 8.75 -44.91 -30.88
C GLU A 195 7.51 -44.79 -29.96
N GLY A 196 7.57 -43.91 -28.95
CA GLY A 196 6.52 -43.80 -27.93
C GLY A 196 6.67 -44.84 -26.82
N GLY A 197 6.52 -44.41 -25.56
CA GLY A 197 6.76 -45.20 -24.35
C GLY A 197 7.86 -44.60 -23.46
N LEU A 198 7.82 -44.83 -22.15
CA LEU A 198 8.73 -44.19 -21.19
C LEU A 198 10.09 -44.89 -21.11
N LEU A 199 11.15 -44.13 -20.83
CA LEU A 199 12.52 -44.60 -20.70
C LEU A 199 12.98 -44.62 -19.24
N CYS A 200 13.73 -45.66 -18.85
CA CYS A 200 14.39 -45.67 -17.56
C CYS A 200 15.48 -44.60 -17.48
N ALA A 201 15.97 -44.32 -16.27
CA ALA A 201 16.97 -43.26 -16.04
C ALA A 201 18.25 -43.43 -16.87
N GLN A 202 18.68 -44.67 -17.12
CA GLN A 202 19.90 -44.94 -17.91
C GLN A 202 19.65 -44.70 -19.40
N CYS A 203 18.61 -45.32 -19.98
CA CYS A 203 18.26 -45.11 -21.39
C CYS A 203 17.89 -43.66 -21.69
N SER A 204 17.29 -42.94 -20.73
CA SER A 204 17.02 -41.50 -20.84
C SER A 204 18.30 -40.67 -20.95
N LYS A 205 19.33 -41.01 -20.16
CA LYS A 205 20.64 -40.34 -20.21
C LYS A 205 21.37 -40.65 -21.52
N ASP A 206 21.32 -41.89 -21.98
CA ASP A 206 21.99 -42.32 -23.21
C ASP A 206 21.33 -41.69 -24.45
N GLU A 207 20.00 -41.57 -24.49
CA GLU A 207 19.28 -40.84 -25.53
C GLU A 207 19.51 -39.32 -25.48
N ALA A 208 19.57 -38.74 -24.28
CA ALA A 208 19.91 -37.32 -24.11
C ALA A 208 21.36 -37.02 -24.50
N ALA A 209 22.27 -38.00 -24.40
CA ALA A 209 23.65 -37.88 -24.87
C ALA A 209 23.77 -37.98 -26.40
N LYS A 210 22.93 -38.79 -27.05
CA LYS A 210 22.87 -38.93 -28.52
C LYS A 210 22.22 -37.73 -29.22
N LYS A 211 21.18 -37.12 -28.62
CA LYS A 211 20.61 -35.85 -29.09
C LYS A 211 21.45 -34.69 -28.57
N GLY A 212 22.54 -34.38 -29.29
CA GLY A 212 23.45 -33.28 -28.98
C GLY A 212 22.75 -32.03 -28.46
N LYS A 213 23.25 -31.50 -27.32
CA LYS A 213 22.71 -30.40 -26.49
C LYS A 213 21.67 -29.51 -27.19
N GLY A 214 20.41 -29.95 -27.18
CA GLY A 214 19.28 -29.12 -27.60
C GLY A 214 19.19 -27.87 -26.73
N LYS A 215 18.94 -26.71 -27.37
CA LYS A 215 18.84 -25.37 -26.75
C LYS A 215 18.22 -25.44 -25.35
N GLN A 216 19.01 -25.10 -24.33
CA GLN A 216 18.47 -24.83 -23.00
C GLN A 216 17.37 -23.77 -23.15
N LYS A 217 16.14 -24.06 -22.69
CA LYS A 217 15.14 -23.00 -22.47
C LYS A 217 15.83 -21.92 -21.64
N PRO A 218 15.79 -20.63 -22.05
CA PRO A 218 16.44 -19.59 -21.29
C PRO A 218 15.89 -19.66 -19.86
N ARG A 219 16.78 -19.84 -18.89
CA ARG A 219 16.44 -19.67 -17.48
C ARG A 219 15.76 -18.30 -17.38
N LYS A 220 14.49 -18.26 -16.95
CA LYS A 220 13.85 -16.99 -16.58
C LYS A 220 14.84 -16.26 -15.66
N PRO A 221 15.27 -15.03 -15.97
CA PRO A 221 16.30 -14.36 -15.19
C PRO A 221 15.81 -14.26 -13.75
N VAL A 222 16.48 -15.00 -12.87
CA VAL A 222 16.31 -14.88 -11.44
C VAL A 222 17.04 -13.60 -11.04
N GLY A 223 16.30 -12.49 -11.06
CA GLY A 223 16.80 -11.19 -10.61
C GLY A 223 17.17 -10.24 -11.74
N GLY A 224 16.79 -8.97 -11.58
CA GLY A 224 17.13 -7.91 -12.51
C GLY A 224 15.96 -6.96 -12.73
N GLN A 225 15.28 -7.07 -13.87
CA GLN A 225 14.36 -6.02 -14.33
C GLN A 225 13.07 -5.89 -13.51
N GLY A 226 12.40 -6.99 -13.16
CA GLY A 226 11.13 -6.92 -12.40
C GLY A 226 11.30 -6.43 -10.96
N LYS A 227 12.37 -6.86 -10.29
CA LYS A 227 12.73 -6.36 -8.95
C LYS A 227 13.15 -4.89 -9.00
N ARG A 228 13.97 -4.49 -9.99
CA ARG A 228 14.37 -3.09 -10.20
C ARG A 228 13.16 -2.18 -10.44
N ARG A 229 12.24 -2.55 -11.34
CA ARG A 229 11.00 -1.80 -11.61
C ARG A 229 10.11 -1.68 -10.37
N LYS A 230 10.00 -2.75 -9.56
CA LYS A 230 9.22 -2.71 -8.32
C LYS A 230 9.86 -1.82 -7.25
N VAL A 231 11.19 -1.85 -7.12
CA VAL A 231 11.92 -0.94 -6.23
C VAL A 231 11.72 0.51 -6.67
N GLN A 232 11.87 0.78 -7.97
CA GLN A 232 11.62 2.08 -8.60
C GLN A 232 10.18 2.60 -8.38
N SER A 233 9.17 1.74 -8.56
CA SER A 233 7.77 2.08 -8.26
C SER A 233 7.56 2.37 -6.78
N ASN A 234 8.16 1.56 -5.89
CA ASN A 234 8.05 1.80 -4.45
C ASN A 234 8.70 3.14 -4.05
N ILE A 235 9.79 3.54 -4.70
CA ILE A 235 10.47 4.82 -4.50
C ILE A 235 9.57 5.98 -4.92
N LEU A 236 9.03 5.94 -6.15
CA LEU A 236 8.09 6.96 -6.64
C LEU A 236 6.84 7.07 -5.75
N ASP A 237 6.36 5.94 -5.25
CA ASP A 237 5.23 5.88 -4.32
C ASP A 237 5.59 6.36 -2.89
N GLY A 238 6.86 6.70 -2.61
CA GLY A 238 7.34 7.07 -1.27
C GLY A 238 7.25 5.93 -0.24
N THR A 239 7.12 4.69 -0.71
CA THR A 239 7.02 3.46 0.11
C THR A 239 8.35 2.72 0.24
N TYR A 240 9.40 3.23 -0.40
CA TYR A 240 10.75 2.73 -0.23
C TYR A 240 11.26 3.07 1.17
N GLN A 241 11.70 2.04 1.89
CA GLN A 241 12.35 2.18 3.18
C GLN A 241 13.78 1.66 3.03
N THR A 242 14.73 2.45 3.52
CA THR A 242 16.12 2.02 3.69
C THR A 242 16.20 0.98 4.83
N GLY A 243 16.83 -0.16 4.58
CA GLY A 243 16.93 -1.27 5.52
C GLY A 243 15.85 -2.36 5.41
N ALA A 244 15.82 -3.28 6.39
CA ALA A 244 14.87 -4.39 6.41
C ALA A 244 13.45 -3.94 6.78
N LYS A 245 12.43 -4.58 6.18
CA LYS A 245 11.02 -4.36 6.56
C LYS A 245 10.81 -4.77 8.02
N ASN A 246 10.07 -3.96 8.77
CA ASN A 246 9.64 -4.34 10.10
C ASN A 246 8.66 -5.53 10.06
N LEU A 247 8.57 -6.26 11.19
CA LEU A 247 7.71 -7.44 11.33
C LEU A 247 6.24 -7.13 11.04
N THR A 248 5.73 -5.98 11.48
CA THR A 248 4.34 -5.56 11.22
C THR A 248 4.06 -5.50 9.72
N THR A 249 4.93 -4.88 8.93
CA THR A 249 4.79 -4.83 7.48
C THR A 249 4.80 -6.24 6.88
N LEU A 250 5.67 -7.14 7.34
CA LEU A 250 5.70 -8.53 6.87
C LEU A 250 4.41 -9.28 7.20
N CYS A 251 3.88 -9.13 8.42
CA CYS A 251 2.60 -9.75 8.82
C CYS A 251 1.44 -9.26 7.96
N ILE A 252 1.33 -7.94 7.74
CA ILE A 252 0.28 -7.36 6.88
C ILE A 252 0.43 -7.87 5.43
N GLU A 253 1.67 -7.98 4.91
CA GLU A 253 1.89 -8.53 3.58
C GLU A 253 1.52 -10.02 3.45
N THR A 254 1.70 -10.79 4.52
CA THR A 254 1.31 -12.21 4.62
C THR A 254 -0.20 -12.36 4.72
N LEU A 255 -0.87 -11.56 5.57
CA LEU A 255 -2.34 -11.49 5.64
C LEU A 255 -2.93 -11.19 4.26
N ALA A 256 -2.43 -10.16 3.59
CA ALA A 256 -2.91 -9.79 2.25
C ALA A 256 -2.62 -10.85 1.16
N LYS A 257 -1.72 -11.82 1.39
CA LYS A 257 -1.51 -12.96 0.48
C LYS A 257 -2.47 -14.11 0.74
N ASN A 258 -3.02 -14.18 1.95
CA ASN A 258 -3.84 -15.28 2.43
C ASN A 258 -5.19 -14.74 2.95
N VAL A 259 -5.72 -13.70 2.29
CA VAL A 259 -6.93 -13.00 2.74
C VAL A 259 -8.13 -13.94 2.85
N ASP A 260 -8.20 -14.95 2.00
CA ASP A 260 -9.26 -15.97 1.99
C ASP A 260 -9.27 -16.86 3.25
N LEU A 261 -8.21 -16.80 4.07
CA LEU A 261 -8.10 -17.53 5.33
C LEU A 261 -8.41 -16.64 6.55
N ALA A 262 -8.68 -15.35 6.34
CA ALA A 262 -8.94 -14.42 7.42
C ALA A 262 -10.45 -14.24 7.63
N ASP A 263 -10.95 -14.75 8.75
CA ASP A 263 -12.36 -14.55 9.14
C ASP A 263 -12.56 -13.22 9.89
N SER A 264 -11.53 -12.78 10.63
CA SER A 264 -11.55 -11.54 11.41
C SER A 264 -10.13 -11.00 11.57
N LEU A 265 -10.00 -9.67 11.71
CA LEU A 265 -8.75 -9.04 12.12
C LEU A 265 -8.52 -9.13 13.64
N GLY A 266 -9.54 -9.48 14.42
CA GLY A 266 -9.53 -9.41 15.88
C GLY A 266 -9.41 -7.98 16.41
N ASP A 267 -9.01 -7.85 17.66
CA ASP A 267 -8.84 -6.56 18.33
C ASP A 267 -7.49 -5.92 17.98
N LEU A 268 -7.43 -5.30 16.80
CA LEU A 268 -6.25 -4.54 16.37
C LEU A 268 -6.44 -3.04 16.61
N PRO A 269 -5.36 -2.33 17.01
CA PRO A 269 -5.41 -0.87 17.08
C PRO A 269 -5.79 -0.25 15.73
N GLU A 270 -6.59 0.81 15.76
CA GLU A 270 -7.08 1.51 14.56
C GLU A 270 -5.96 1.87 13.57
N ARG A 271 -4.79 2.28 14.08
CA ARG A 271 -3.61 2.60 13.25
C ARG A 271 -3.08 1.41 12.45
N VAL A 272 -3.24 0.18 12.97
CA VAL A 272 -2.83 -1.06 12.29
C VAL A 272 -3.89 -1.44 11.26
N VAL A 273 -5.17 -1.38 11.62
CA VAL A 273 -6.30 -1.60 10.71
C VAL A 273 -6.21 -0.68 9.48
N ASP A 274 -5.92 0.61 9.70
CA ASP A 274 -5.74 1.57 8.61
C ASP A 274 -4.57 1.21 7.68
N LYS A 275 -3.45 0.70 8.22
CA LYS A 275 -2.32 0.21 7.41
C LYS A 275 -2.70 -1.03 6.60
N ILE A 276 -3.47 -1.94 7.19
CA ILE A 276 -4.01 -3.13 6.50
C ILE A 276 -4.93 -2.69 5.36
N ALA A 277 -5.88 -1.80 5.63
CA ALA A 277 -6.81 -1.27 4.63
C ALA A 277 -6.08 -0.62 3.45
N ARG A 278 -5.03 0.19 3.71
CA ARG A 278 -4.19 0.77 2.64
C ARG A 278 -3.51 -0.31 1.79
N LEU A 279 -2.95 -1.35 2.41
CA LEU A 279 -2.28 -2.41 1.66
C LEU A 279 -3.28 -3.22 0.84
N PHE A 280 -4.44 -3.53 1.41
CA PHE A 280 -5.52 -4.24 0.73
C PHE A 280 -6.00 -3.47 -0.49
N SER A 281 -6.24 -2.17 -0.36
CA SER A 281 -6.58 -1.32 -1.50
C SER A 281 -5.46 -1.22 -2.52
N LYS A 282 -4.18 -1.07 -2.11
CA LYS A 282 -3.04 -1.07 -3.05
C LYS A 282 -2.96 -2.37 -3.86
N ARG A 283 -3.42 -3.49 -3.30
CA ARG A 283 -3.48 -4.81 -3.96
C ARG A 283 -4.85 -5.12 -4.58
N ARG A 284 -5.80 -4.18 -4.56
CA ARG A 284 -7.19 -4.35 -5.04
C ARG A 284 -7.93 -5.55 -4.44
N LEU A 285 -7.69 -5.80 -3.14
CA LEU A 285 -8.26 -6.92 -2.39
C LEU A 285 -9.56 -6.56 -1.66
N LEU A 286 -9.87 -5.27 -1.49
CA LEU A 286 -11.12 -4.83 -0.88
C LEU A 286 -12.29 -5.10 -1.84
N ASN A 287 -13.27 -5.89 -1.40
CA ASN A 287 -14.43 -6.35 -2.15
C ASN A 287 -15.55 -6.75 -1.15
N PRO A 288 -16.76 -7.14 -1.60
CA PRO A 288 -17.87 -7.47 -0.70
C PRO A 288 -17.53 -8.55 0.34
N VAL A 289 -16.71 -9.55 -0.03
CA VAL A 289 -16.31 -10.65 0.87
C VAL A 289 -15.33 -10.16 1.95
N THR A 290 -14.46 -9.20 1.62
CA THR A 290 -13.39 -8.74 2.53
C THR A 290 -13.75 -7.46 3.29
N LEU A 291 -14.84 -6.78 2.92
CA LEU A 291 -15.34 -5.60 3.62
C LEU A 291 -15.65 -5.86 5.11
N PRO A 292 -16.28 -6.99 5.51
CA PRO A 292 -16.56 -7.28 6.92
C PRO A 292 -15.33 -7.31 7.82
N LEU A 293 -14.13 -7.52 7.28
CA LEU A 293 -12.88 -7.46 8.05
C LEU A 293 -12.61 -6.06 8.64
N PHE A 294 -13.18 -5.01 8.04
CA PHE A 294 -12.94 -3.62 8.40
C PHE A 294 -14.13 -2.95 9.08
N VAL A 295 -15.28 -3.63 9.16
CA VAL A 295 -16.54 -3.05 9.63
C VAL A 295 -17.12 -3.94 10.71
N GLN A 296 -17.20 -3.39 11.92
CA GLN A 296 -17.73 -4.04 13.12
C GLN A 296 -18.68 -3.07 13.85
N PRO A 297 -19.53 -3.54 14.78
CA PRO A 297 -20.39 -2.67 15.59
C PRO A 297 -19.65 -1.60 16.40
N SER A 298 -18.39 -1.88 16.76
CA SER A 298 -17.50 -0.95 17.47
C SER A 298 -16.80 0.06 16.56
N THR A 299 -16.92 -0.05 15.23
CA THR A 299 -16.19 0.80 14.27
C THR A 299 -16.64 2.26 14.37
N THR A 300 -15.73 3.13 14.82
CA THR A 300 -15.95 4.59 14.85
C THR A 300 -15.29 5.32 13.69
N VAL A 301 -14.30 4.70 13.04
CA VAL A 301 -13.56 5.28 11.90
C VAL A 301 -13.40 4.21 10.83
N LEU A 302 -13.83 4.53 9.61
CA LEU A 302 -13.68 3.64 8.46
C LEU A 302 -13.04 4.39 7.29
N HIS A 303 -11.95 3.82 6.77
CA HIS A 303 -11.26 4.32 5.59
C HIS A 303 -11.21 3.25 4.49
N ILE A 304 -12.01 3.46 3.45
CA ILE A 304 -12.00 2.71 2.21
C ILE A 304 -11.08 3.45 1.22
N TYR A 305 -9.90 2.89 0.95
CA TYR A 305 -8.90 3.52 0.07
C TYR A 305 -9.08 3.17 -1.42
N ASP A 306 -9.82 2.12 -1.72
CA ASP A 306 -10.24 1.71 -3.07
C ASP A 306 -11.53 0.88 -2.97
N GLY A 307 -12.67 1.52 -3.18
CA GLY A 307 -14.01 0.94 -3.15
C GLY A 307 -14.55 0.57 -4.52
N ALA A 308 -13.70 0.50 -5.56
CA ALA A 308 -14.14 0.27 -6.94
C ALA A 308 -14.88 -1.07 -7.14
N LYS A 309 -14.73 -2.03 -6.21
CA LYS A 309 -15.40 -3.33 -6.22
C LYS A 309 -16.63 -3.41 -5.29
N LEU A 310 -17.01 -2.31 -4.63
CA LEU A 310 -18.16 -2.28 -3.72
C LEU A 310 -19.40 -1.70 -4.44
N GLY A 311 -20.56 -2.30 -4.22
CA GLY A 311 -21.87 -1.82 -4.68
C GLY A 311 -22.61 -0.99 -3.62
N SER A 312 -23.83 -0.53 -3.96
CA SER A 312 -24.69 0.23 -3.04
C SER A 312 -24.97 -0.55 -1.75
N ASN A 313 -25.32 -1.84 -1.87
CA ASN A 313 -25.61 -2.72 -0.75
C ASN A 313 -24.44 -2.82 0.24
N GLU A 314 -23.21 -2.91 -0.27
CA GLU A 314 -22.03 -2.92 0.59
C GLU A 314 -21.89 -1.61 1.36
N PHE A 315 -22.14 -0.46 0.72
CA PHE A 315 -22.11 0.82 1.43
C PHE A 315 -23.24 0.96 2.47
N GLU A 316 -24.44 0.51 2.16
CA GLU A 316 -25.55 0.48 3.13
C GLU A 316 -25.24 -0.43 4.31
N SER A 317 -24.66 -1.60 4.05
CA SER A 317 -24.28 -2.56 5.10
C SER A 317 -23.27 -1.98 6.09
N ILE A 318 -22.43 -1.02 5.66
CA ILE A 318 -21.52 -0.30 6.54
C ILE A 318 -22.30 0.47 7.59
N PHE A 319 -23.28 1.27 7.16
CA PHE A 319 -24.09 2.09 8.04
C PHE A 319 -25.07 1.25 8.87
N GLN A 320 -25.44 0.07 8.40
CA GLN A 320 -26.19 -0.91 9.17
C GLN A 320 -25.34 -1.50 10.31
N THR A 321 -24.10 -1.86 10.00
CA THR A 321 -23.22 -2.60 10.93
C THR A 321 -22.55 -1.68 11.94
N ALA A 322 -22.18 -0.46 11.54
CA ALA A 322 -21.43 0.49 12.35
C ALA A 322 -22.28 1.73 12.73
N PRO A 323 -23.23 1.64 13.67
CA PRO A 323 -24.10 2.74 14.05
C PRO A 323 -23.36 3.89 14.75
N ASN A 324 -22.20 3.61 15.37
CA ASN A 324 -21.38 4.60 16.08
C ASN A 324 -20.31 5.26 15.19
N LEU A 325 -20.45 5.14 13.87
CA LEU A 325 -19.46 5.67 12.91
C LEU A 325 -19.39 7.20 13.00
N LYS A 326 -18.19 7.72 13.25
CA LYS A 326 -17.91 9.17 13.36
C LYS A 326 -17.14 9.71 12.18
N ARG A 327 -16.27 8.90 11.55
CA ARG A 327 -15.44 9.32 10.43
C ARG A 327 -15.55 8.31 9.31
N PHE A 328 -16.14 8.73 8.21
CA PHE A 328 -16.29 7.91 7.01
C PHE A 328 -15.47 8.49 5.87
N LYS A 329 -14.65 7.64 5.26
CA LYS A 329 -13.92 7.97 4.04
C LYS A 329 -14.05 6.83 3.05
N ALA A 330 -14.48 7.15 1.83
CA ALA A 330 -14.47 6.22 0.73
C ALA A 330 -13.83 6.83 -0.51
N ARG A 331 -12.94 6.07 -1.14
CA ARG A 331 -12.32 6.40 -2.43
C ARG A 331 -12.74 5.42 -3.51
N ASN A 332 -12.78 5.90 -4.74
CA ASN A 332 -13.34 5.16 -5.88
C ASN A 332 -14.74 4.64 -5.57
N SER A 333 -15.54 5.44 -4.86
CA SER A 333 -16.87 5.08 -4.37
C SER A 333 -17.92 5.37 -5.44
N ILE A 334 -17.74 4.81 -6.63
CA ILE A 334 -18.58 5.08 -7.81
C ILE A 334 -20.04 4.66 -7.55
N GLN A 335 -20.22 3.55 -6.82
CA GLN A 335 -21.54 3.04 -6.45
C GLN A 335 -22.12 3.69 -5.18
N PHE A 336 -21.52 4.76 -4.66
CA PHE A 336 -22.14 5.58 -3.63
C PHE A 336 -23.11 6.56 -4.31
N LYS A 337 -24.37 6.15 -4.44
CA LYS A 337 -25.46 6.87 -5.13
C LYS A 337 -26.44 7.49 -4.12
N ASP A 338 -27.48 8.14 -4.64
CA ASP A 338 -28.58 8.73 -3.85
C ASP A 338 -29.22 7.72 -2.88
N GLU A 339 -29.51 6.49 -3.32
CA GLU A 339 -30.08 5.42 -2.48
C GLU A 339 -29.25 5.16 -1.21
N VAL A 340 -27.92 5.15 -1.35
CA VAL A 340 -26.99 4.94 -0.23
C VAL A 340 -27.02 6.15 0.72
N MET A 341 -27.13 7.36 0.18
CA MET A 341 -27.24 8.58 0.97
C MET A 341 -28.58 8.65 1.70
N ASP A 342 -29.68 8.30 1.05
CA ASP A 342 -31.01 8.22 1.64
C ASP A 342 -31.03 7.20 2.78
N TYR A 343 -30.39 6.05 2.59
CA TYR A 343 -30.19 5.08 3.65
C TYR A 343 -29.41 5.68 4.83
N LEU A 344 -28.28 6.34 4.58
CA LEU A 344 -27.50 7.03 5.64
C LEU A 344 -28.34 8.09 6.36
N LEU A 345 -29.14 8.86 5.63
CA LEU A 345 -30.02 9.90 6.19
C LEU A 345 -31.06 9.29 7.14
N SER A 346 -31.60 8.11 6.80
CA SER A 346 -32.56 7.37 7.64
C SER A 346 -31.98 6.83 8.96
N ARG A 347 -30.65 6.81 9.14
CA ARG A 347 -29.99 6.30 10.35
C ARG A 347 -29.59 7.42 11.30
N ASP A 348 -29.64 7.17 12.61
CA ASP A 348 -29.12 8.11 13.62
C ASP A 348 -27.59 8.00 13.78
N ILE A 349 -26.86 8.25 12.68
CA ILE A 349 -25.40 8.25 12.66
C ILE A 349 -24.90 9.69 12.70
N LYS A 350 -24.13 10.01 13.74
CA LYS A 350 -23.57 11.35 13.96
C LYS A 350 -22.16 11.43 13.38
N LEU A 351 -22.09 11.58 12.06
CA LEU A 351 -20.83 11.77 11.36
C LEU A 351 -20.21 13.13 11.70
N THR A 352 -18.94 13.09 12.10
CA THR A 352 -18.10 14.29 12.27
C THR A 352 -17.29 14.58 11.01
N HIS A 353 -16.88 13.54 10.28
CA HIS A 353 -16.07 13.68 9.07
C HIS A 353 -16.63 12.80 7.96
N PHE A 354 -16.90 13.42 6.81
CA PHE A 354 -17.40 12.75 5.62
C PHE A 354 -16.50 13.06 4.43
N ASN A 355 -15.93 12.00 3.84
CA ASN A 355 -14.99 12.10 2.72
C ASN A 355 -15.38 11.14 1.61
N LEU A 356 -15.75 11.69 0.46
CA LEU A 356 -16.07 10.92 -0.74
C LEU A 356 -15.13 11.28 -1.87
N HIS A 357 -14.72 10.24 -2.61
CA HIS A 357 -13.94 10.39 -3.82
C HIS A 357 -14.51 9.53 -4.95
N GLY A 358 -14.84 10.17 -6.07
CA GLY A 358 -15.38 9.48 -7.25
C GLY A 358 -16.85 9.10 -7.13
N ALA A 359 -17.61 9.72 -6.22
CA ALA A 359 -19.04 9.52 -6.05
C ALA A 359 -19.83 10.38 -7.04
N ASN A 360 -19.65 10.12 -8.33
CA ASN A 360 -20.25 10.90 -9.43
C ASN A 360 -21.73 10.58 -9.69
N LEU A 361 -22.31 9.62 -8.97
CA LEU A 361 -23.73 9.23 -9.09
C LEU A 361 -24.59 9.76 -7.94
N LEU A 362 -24.01 10.62 -7.09
CA LEU A 362 -24.68 11.26 -5.96
C LEU A 362 -25.07 12.67 -6.37
N SER A 363 -26.37 12.97 -6.38
CA SER A 363 -26.92 14.24 -6.88
C SER A 363 -26.69 15.42 -5.93
N ASP A 364 -26.82 16.63 -6.48
CA ASP A 364 -26.75 17.90 -5.75
C ASP A 364 -27.83 18.00 -4.67
N GLU A 365 -29.01 17.45 -4.95
CA GLU A 365 -30.13 17.38 -4.01
C GLU A 365 -29.78 16.50 -2.80
N SER A 366 -29.18 15.33 -3.04
CA SER A 366 -28.71 14.44 -1.97
C SER A 366 -27.63 15.08 -1.11
N TRP A 367 -26.67 15.79 -1.70
CA TRP A 367 -25.68 16.56 -0.95
C TRP A 367 -26.32 17.65 -0.08
N THR A 368 -27.29 18.35 -0.63
CA THR A 368 -28.04 19.41 0.08
C THR A 368 -28.82 18.83 1.26
N LYS A 369 -29.59 17.76 1.04
CA LYS A 369 -30.31 17.02 2.10
C LYS A 369 -29.35 16.55 3.19
N PHE A 370 -28.19 16.00 2.81
CA PHE A 370 -27.19 15.52 3.75
C PHE A 370 -26.70 16.63 4.68
N VAL A 371 -26.27 17.77 4.16
CA VAL A 371 -25.77 18.87 5.01
C VAL A 371 -26.88 19.49 5.84
N GLN A 372 -28.11 19.58 5.34
CA GLN A 372 -29.24 20.10 6.09
C GLN A 372 -29.62 19.18 7.28
N GLN A 373 -29.64 17.86 7.08
CA GLN A 373 -30.08 16.93 8.13
C GLN A 373 -28.96 16.48 9.07
N LYS A 374 -27.72 16.37 8.59
CA LYS A 374 -26.59 15.84 9.37
C LYS A 374 -25.50 16.88 9.67
N GLY A 375 -25.61 18.10 9.13
CA GLY A 375 -24.57 19.13 9.19
C GLY A 375 -24.20 19.64 10.59
N ALA A 376 -25.13 19.61 11.54
CA ALA A 376 -24.89 20.11 12.90
C ALA A 376 -23.68 19.47 13.61
N TYR A 377 -23.38 18.20 13.29
CA TYR A 377 -22.27 17.44 13.86
C TYR A 377 -21.01 17.44 12.98
N LEU A 378 -21.10 17.94 11.75
CA LEU A 378 -20.00 17.87 10.79
C LEU A 378 -18.90 18.87 11.15
N GLU A 379 -17.71 18.32 11.35
CA GLU A 379 -16.46 19.05 11.51
C GLU A 379 -15.66 19.07 10.20
N GLY A 380 -15.86 18.09 9.31
CA GLY A 380 -15.08 17.97 8.09
C GLY A 380 -15.82 17.39 6.90
N ILE A 381 -15.88 18.15 5.81
CA ILE A 381 -16.42 17.72 4.51
C ILE A 381 -15.28 17.72 3.49
N GLN A 382 -15.09 16.60 2.81
CA GLN A 382 -14.07 16.48 1.77
C GLN A 382 -14.63 15.76 0.55
N VAL A 383 -14.66 16.44 -0.58
CA VAL A 383 -15.16 15.91 -1.85
C VAL A 383 -14.04 15.96 -2.88
N TYR A 384 -13.86 14.86 -3.59
CA TYR A 384 -12.84 14.69 -4.60
C TYR A 384 -13.45 14.04 -5.84
N TYR A 385 -13.26 14.62 -7.02
CA TYR A 385 -13.76 14.04 -8.27
C TYR A 385 -15.25 13.66 -8.15
N THR A 386 -16.08 14.62 -7.72
CA THR A 386 -17.55 14.52 -7.72
C THR A 386 -18.16 15.34 -8.88
N ASP A 387 -17.31 15.72 -9.84
CA ASP A 387 -17.58 16.50 -11.05
C ASP A 387 -18.59 17.64 -10.86
N LYS A 388 -19.86 17.43 -11.20
CA LYS A 388 -20.90 18.46 -11.24
C LYS A 388 -21.79 18.52 -9.99
N HIS A 389 -21.56 17.68 -8.99
CA HIS A 389 -22.56 17.47 -7.91
C HIS A 389 -22.34 18.26 -6.63
N VAL A 390 -21.27 19.04 -6.57
CA VAL A 390 -21.01 19.99 -5.49
C VAL A 390 -20.82 21.34 -6.15
N GLY A 391 -21.76 22.25 -5.98
CA GLY A 391 -21.77 23.55 -6.63
C GLY A 391 -21.72 24.73 -5.66
N ASP A 392 -21.85 25.92 -6.22
CA ASP A 392 -21.91 27.17 -5.46
C ASP A 392 -23.07 27.18 -4.46
N GLU A 393 -24.20 26.55 -4.81
CA GLU A 393 -25.39 26.49 -3.96
C GLU A 393 -25.12 25.71 -2.67
N LEU A 394 -24.41 24.58 -2.77
CA LEU A 394 -24.04 23.79 -1.60
C LEU A 394 -23.10 24.59 -0.69
N LEU A 395 -22.09 25.26 -1.27
CA LEU A 395 -21.13 26.05 -0.50
C LEU A 395 -21.79 27.23 0.20
N ALA A 396 -22.81 27.86 -0.41
CA ALA A 396 -23.55 28.97 0.16
C ALA A 396 -24.34 28.59 1.42
N ILE A 397 -24.83 27.35 1.54
CA ILE A 397 -25.61 26.90 2.70
C ILE A 397 -24.75 26.27 3.83
N LEU A 398 -23.47 26.00 3.59
CA LEU A 398 -22.58 25.41 4.61
C LEU A 398 -22.43 26.26 5.88
N PRO A 399 -22.31 27.61 5.83
CA PRO A 399 -22.21 28.43 7.04
C PRO A 399 -23.38 28.23 8.01
N GLU A 400 -24.58 28.05 7.48
CA GLU A 400 -25.82 27.90 8.26
C GLU A 400 -26.04 26.46 8.73
N THR A 401 -25.80 25.49 7.83
CA THR A 401 -26.09 24.08 8.09
C THR A 401 -24.99 23.34 8.86
N CYS A 402 -23.73 23.80 8.75
CA CYS A 402 -22.56 23.13 9.31
C CYS A 402 -21.75 24.08 10.22
N PRO A 403 -22.28 24.51 11.38
CA PRO A 403 -21.64 25.53 12.23
C PRO A 403 -20.25 25.11 12.77
N ASN A 404 -20.04 23.80 12.95
CA ASN A 404 -18.81 23.23 13.50
C ASN A 404 -17.75 22.89 12.43
N LEU A 405 -17.99 23.26 11.16
CA LEU A 405 -17.15 22.87 10.04
C LEU A 405 -15.75 23.51 10.10
N ASN A 406 -14.77 22.74 10.55
CA ASN A 406 -13.38 23.19 10.61
C ASN A 406 -12.51 22.72 9.43
N ARG A 407 -13.01 21.80 8.60
CA ARG A 407 -12.27 21.28 7.44
C ARG A 407 -13.15 21.19 6.19
N LEU A 408 -12.80 21.93 5.15
CA LEU A 408 -13.43 21.85 3.85
C LEU A 408 -12.39 21.52 2.77
N LYS A 409 -12.68 20.51 1.95
CA LYS A 409 -11.92 20.29 0.71
C LYS A 409 -12.84 20.03 -0.46
N VAL A 410 -12.61 20.75 -1.55
CA VAL A 410 -13.32 20.58 -2.82
C VAL A 410 -12.28 20.42 -3.92
N TYR A 411 -12.17 19.22 -4.47
CA TYR A 411 -11.09 18.84 -5.39
C TYR A 411 -11.64 18.26 -6.68
N HIS A 412 -11.09 18.72 -7.80
CA HIS A 412 -11.45 18.36 -9.16
C HIS A 412 -12.97 18.48 -9.41
N ASN A 413 -13.52 19.61 -8.98
CA ASN A 413 -14.94 19.91 -9.14
C ASN A 413 -15.16 20.90 -10.31
N GLN A 414 -16.24 20.68 -11.05
CA GLN A 414 -16.58 21.41 -12.28
C GLN A 414 -17.70 22.44 -12.09
N LYS A 415 -18.42 22.45 -10.96
CA LYS A 415 -19.59 23.32 -10.75
C LYS A 415 -19.30 24.50 -9.83
N VAL A 416 -18.30 24.41 -8.96
CA VAL A 416 -17.89 25.53 -8.09
C VAL A 416 -17.16 26.60 -8.90
N THR A 417 -17.67 27.82 -8.81
CA THR A 417 -17.14 29.01 -9.48
C THR A 417 -16.64 30.05 -8.47
N ASN A 418 -16.37 31.26 -8.95
CA ASN A 418 -16.04 32.42 -8.11
C ASN A 418 -17.11 32.73 -7.05
N ILE A 419 -18.39 32.44 -7.32
CA ILE A 419 -19.49 32.71 -6.38
C ILE A 419 -19.37 31.81 -5.16
N GLY A 420 -19.28 30.49 -5.34
CA GLY A 420 -19.16 29.55 -4.23
C GLY A 420 -17.84 29.71 -3.47
N VAL A 421 -16.75 30.05 -4.15
CA VAL A 421 -15.48 30.39 -3.47
C VAL A 421 -15.65 31.61 -2.55
N LYS A 422 -16.37 32.65 -2.97
CA LYS A 422 -16.64 33.80 -2.10
C LYS A 422 -17.50 33.41 -0.90
N SER A 423 -18.50 32.54 -1.06
CA SER A 423 -19.35 32.07 0.04
C SER A 423 -18.59 31.32 1.13
N ILE A 424 -17.44 30.71 0.82
CA ILE A 424 -16.58 30.08 1.85
C ILE A 424 -16.11 31.10 2.89
N ALA A 425 -16.04 32.39 2.54
CA ALA A 425 -15.66 33.46 3.46
C ALA A 425 -16.48 33.47 4.75
N ASP A 426 -17.72 32.98 4.72
CA ASP A 426 -18.66 33.02 5.84
C ASP A 426 -18.52 31.83 6.80
N ILE A 427 -17.73 30.81 6.45
CA ILE A 427 -17.49 29.64 7.30
C ILE A 427 -16.36 29.94 8.31
N LYS A 428 -16.67 30.78 9.30
CA LYS A 428 -15.67 31.34 10.25
C LYS A 428 -14.96 30.30 11.14
N SER A 429 -15.51 29.10 11.25
CA SER A 429 -14.95 27.97 12.01
C SER A 429 -13.83 27.22 11.27
N LEU A 430 -13.56 27.55 10.00
CA LEU A 430 -12.56 26.85 9.20
C LEU A 430 -11.14 26.97 9.75
N LYS A 431 -10.50 25.81 9.91
CA LYS A 431 -9.07 25.64 10.20
C LYS A 431 -8.30 25.05 9.04
N HIS A 432 -8.96 24.31 8.17
CA HIS A 432 -8.32 23.61 7.06
C HIS A 432 -9.11 23.71 5.78
N LEU A 433 -8.59 24.51 4.85
CA LEU A 433 -9.20 24.73 3.55
C LEU A 433 -8.32 24.16 2.44
N GLY A 434 -8.94 23.46 1.50
CA GLY A 434 -8.24 23.03 0.29
C GLY A 434 -9.13 23.06 -0.94
N LEU A 435 -8.66 23.73 -1.99
CA LEU A 435 -9.37 23.87 -3.25
C LEU A 435 -8.50 23.41 -4.42
N HIS A 436 -9.11 22.68 -5.33
CA HIS A 436 -8.59 22.36 -6.66
C HIS A 436 -9.79 22.31 -7.59
N LEU A 437 -10.04 23.37 -8.35
CA LEU A 437 -11.25 23.54 -9.14
C LEU A 437 -10.91 23.50 -10.63
N GLN A 438 -11.89 23.18 -11.47
CA GLN A 438 -11.72 23.22 -12.93
C GLN A 438 -11.98 24.60 -13.52
N HIS A 439 -12.80 25.43 -12.85
CA HIS A 439 -12.96 26.83 -13.20
C HIS A 439 -11.76 27.67 -12.77
N ASP A 440 -11.43 28.65 -13.59
CA ASP A 440 -10.47 29.69 -13.22
C ASP A 440 -11.09 30.62 -12.17
N ILE A 441 -10.46 30.64 -11.00
CA ILE A 441 -10.89 31.45 -9.87
C ILE A 441 -10.06 32.73 -9.83
N THR A 442 -10.73 33.87 -9.86
CA THR A 442 -10.08 35.18 -9.84
C THR A 442 -9.40 35.45 -8.50
N SER A 443 -8.30 36.24 -8.53
CA SER A 443 -7.61 36.68 -7.32
C SER A 443 -8.52 37.36 -6.31
N LYS A 444 -9.44 38.22 -6.78
CA LYS A 444 -10.42 38.92 -5.93
C LYS A 444 -11.29 37.95 -5.13
N SER A 445 -11.75 36.86 -5.75
CA SER A 445 -12.55 35.83 -5.06
C SER A 445 -11.72 35.08 -4.02
N LEU A 446 -10.48 34.72 -4.36
CA LEU A 446 -9.56 34.06 -3.43
C LEU A 446 -9.21 34.97 -2.25
N ALA A 447 -8.88 36.23 -2.52
CA ALA A 447 -8.57 37.24 -1.52
C ALA A 447 -9.77 37.46 -0.58
N HIS A 448 -10.98 37.66 -1.12
CA HIS A 448 -12.21 37.77 -0.32
C HIS A 448 -12.41 36.56 0.61
N MET A 449 -12.27 35.36 0.06
CA MET A 449 -12.35 34.13 0.84
C MET A 449 -11.32 34.09 1.97
N ILE A 450 -10.05 34.38 1.67
CA ILE A 450 -8.95 34.36 2.65
C ILE A 450 -9.17 35.43 3.72
N LEU A 451 -9.58 36.64 3.34
CA LEU A 451 -9.92 37.70 4.30
C LEU A 451 -11.02 37.25 5.28
N GLY A 452 -11.99 36.47 4.78
CA GLY A 452 -13.10 35.95 5.59
C GLY A 452 -12.73 34.87 6.61
N VAL A 453 -11.82 33.95 6.26
CA VAL A 453 -11.52 32.75 7.10
C VAL A 453 -10.08 32.69 7.62
N GLY A 454 -9.18 33.54 7.13
CA GLY A 454 -7.73 33.43 7.29
C GLY A 454 -7.23 33.40 8.73
N LYS A 455 -7.93 34.09 9.65
CA LYS A 455 -7.56 34.21 11.07
C LYS A 455 -7.37 32.86 11.77
N ASN A 456 -8.23 31.88 11.47
CA ASN A 456 -8.24 30.57 12.13
C ASN A 456 -7.55 29.48 11.28
N LEU A 457 -7.11 29.80 10.06
CA LEU A 457 -6.53 28.81 9.17
C LEU A 457 -5.19 28.28 9.69
N GLU A 458 -5.14 26.97 9.87
CA GLU A 458 -3.92 26.19 10.10
C GLU A 458 -3.42 25.53 8.81
N THR A 459 -4.29 25.35 7.82
CA THR A 459 -3.95 24.82 6.51
C THR A 459 -4.68 25.54 5.40
N LEU A 460 -3.93 26.12 4.47
CA LEU A 460 -4.44 26.64 3.20
C LEU A 460 -3.78 25.88 2.06
N SER A 461 -4.59 25.30 1.17
CA SER A 461 -4.10 24.52 0.04
C SER A 461 -4.88 24.80 -1.23
N LEU A 462 -4.43 25.79 -2.00
CA LEU A 462 -4.99 26.17 -3.29
C LEU A 462 -4.14 25.54 -4.40
N LYS A 463 -4.68 24.59 -5.15
CA LYS A 463 -3.95 23.88 -6.20
C LYS A 463 -4.45 24.30 -7.57
N LYS A 464 -3.51 24.50 -8.50
CA LYS A 464 -3.77 24.89 -9.88
C LYS A 464 -4.55 26.22 -9.94
N MET A 465 -3.86 27.30 -9.60
CA MET A 465 -4.43 28.66 -9.53
C MET A 465 -3.73 29.59 -10.52
N PRO A 466 -3.88 29.37 -11.84
CA PRO A 466 -3.13 30.10 -12.87
C PRO A 466 -3.35 31.61 -12.79
N THR A 467 -4.59 32.01 -12.49
CA THR A 467 -5.05 33.41 -12.40
C THR A 467 -4.70 34.12 -11.10
N ALA A 468 -4.16 33.43 -10.08
CA ALA A 468 -3.86 34.05 -8.79
C ALA A 468 -2.62 34.95 -8.88
N ASN A 469 -2.71 36.16 -8.35
CA ASN A 469 -1.66 37.18 -8.31
C ASN A 469 -1.39 37.65 -6.87
N ASP A 470 -0.57 38.70 -6.71
CA ASP A 470 -0.09 39.16 -5.41
C ASP A 470 -1.19 39.64 -4.44
N GLU A 471 -2.37 40.02 -4.93
CA GLU A 471 -3.53 40.34 -4.08
C GLU A 471 -3.87 39.18 -3.12
N VAL A 472 -3.70 37.94 -3.59
CA VAL A 472 -3.90 36.74 -2.78
C VAL A 472 -2.82 36.61 -1.72
N LEU A 473 -1.57 36.94 -2.05
CA LEU A 473 -0.43 36.90 -1.11
C LEU A 473 -0.60 37.97 -0.03
N THR A 474 -1.01 39.19 -0.39
CA THR A 474 -1.36 40.26 0.55
C THR A 474 -2.47 39.82 1.51
N ALA A 475 -3.57 39.26 0.98
CA ALA A 475 -4.67 38.77 1.84
C ALA A 475 -4.21 37.71 2.85
N ILE A 476 -3.30 36.82 2.46
CA ILE A 476 -2.69 35.81 3.34
C ILE A 476 -1.84 36.49 4.41
N LYS A 477 -0.96 37.42 4.02
CA LYS A 477 -0.10 38.17 4.93
C LYS A 477 -0.92 38.90 5.98
N ASP A 478 -2.00 39.56 5.56
CA ASP A 478 -2.81 40.42 6.40
C ASP A 478 -3.69 39.67 7.40
N THR A 479 -4.06 38.42 7.11
CA THR A 479 -5.05 37.70 7.95
C THR A 479 -4.58 36.40 8.57
N CYS A 480 -3.71 35.64 7.90
CA CYS A 480 -3.27 34.35 8.41
C CYS A 480 -2.23 34.52 9.51
N ARG A 481 -2.48 33.90 10.68
CA ARG A 481 -1.62 33.99 11.87
C ARG A 481 -1.27 32.63 12.50
N SER A 482 -1.86 31.54 12.00
CA SER A 482 -1.71 30.19 12.57
C SER A 482 -1.42 29.11 11.51
N LEU A 483 -1.04 29.48 10.28
CA LEU A 483 -0.75 28.55 9.20
C LEU A 483 0.46 27.69 9.53
N LYS A 484 0.25 26.37 9.49
CA LYS A 484 1.31 25.34 9.59
C LYS A 484 1.59 24.69 8.24
N LYS A 485 0.63 24.76 7.32
CA LYS A 485 0.72 24.24 5.97
C LYS A 485 0.16 25.24 4.97
N PHE A 486 1.03 25.69 4.07
CA PHE A 486 0.69 26.63 3.02
C PHE A 486 1.01 26.02 1.66
N ARG A 487 -0.01 25.96 0.79
CA ARG A 487 0.16 25.55 -0.59
C ARG A 487 -0.61 26.50 -1.50
N ILE A 488 0.10 27.05 -2.48
CA ILE A 488 -0.46 27.71 -3.64
C ILE A 488 0.36 27.26 -4.86
N THR A 489 -0.27 26.68 -5.88
CA THR A 489 0.47 26.04 -6.98
C THR A 489 0.00 26.48 -8.35
N ASP A 490 0.93 26.40 -9.30
CA ASP A 490 0.70 26.68 -10.72
C ASP A 490 0.13 28.10 -10.96
N SER A 491 0.56 29.10 -10.19
CA SER A 491 0.28 30.51 -10.46
C SER A 491 1.22 31.06 -11.54
N GLU A 492 0.67 31.90 -12.40
CA GLU A 492 1.38 32.53 -13.54
C GLU A 492 1.43 34.05 -13.43
N HIS A 493 0.92 34.63 -12.32
CA HIS A 493 0.81 36.07 -12.12
C HIS A 493 1.28 36.56 -10.74
N MET A 494 1.63 35.67 -9.82
CA MET A 494 2.33 36.08 -8.59
C MET A 494 3.76 36.46 -8.93
N THR A 495 4.29 37.49 -8.29
CA THR A 495 5.65 37.98 -8.51
C THR A 495 6.58 37.60 -7.37
N ASP A 496 7.89 37.66 -7.63
CA ASP A 496 8.92 37.44 -6.61
C ASP A 496 8.86 38.52 -5.52
N GLU A 497 8.53 39.76 -5.90
CA GLU A 497 8.26 40.85 -4.96
C GLU A 497 7.08 40.50 -4.04
N GLY A 498 5.99 39.97 -4.58
CA GLY A 498 4.84 39.53 -3.79
C GLY A 498 5.19 38.40 -2.82
N PHE A 499 6.01 37.42 -3.23
CA PHE A 499 6.50 36.38 -2.31
C PHE A 499 7.47 36.94 -1.26
N ALA A 500 8.38 37.82 -1.65
CA ALA A 500 9.32 38.46 -0.75
C ALA A 500 8.57 39.30 0.30
N ASP A 501 7.55 40.04 -0.10
CA ASP A 501 6.67 40.80 0.78
C ASP A 501 5.92 39.87 1.73
N LEU A 502 5.28 38.80 1.21
CA LEU A 502 4.55 37.83 2.03
C LEU A 502 5.40 37.30 3.18
N PHE A 503 6.64 36.88 2.92
CA PHE A 503 7.50 36.30 3.95
C PHE A 503 8.28 37.33 4.77
N SER A 504 8.21 38.61 4.40
CA SER A 504 8.84 39.70 5.14
C SER A 504 7.93 40.23 6.24
N LYS A 505 8.41 40.13 7.50
CA LYS A 505 7.69 40.60 8.70
C LYS A 505 6.27 40.01 8.83
N TRP A 506 6.06 38.81 8.30
CA TRP A 506 4.78 38.13 8.47
C TRP A 506 4.60 37.73 9.93
N GLU A 507 3.44 38.08 10.49
CA GLU A 507 3.12 37.75 11.89
C GLU A 507 2.85 36.25 12.12
N ASN A 508 2.65 35.48 11.04
CA ASN A 508 2.46 34.05 11.13
C ASN A 508 3.77 33.38 11.60
N PRO A 509 3.74 32.44 12.56
CA PRO A 509 4.93 31.66 12.90
C PRO A 509 5.51 30.90 11.69
N GLY A 510 6.80 30.52 11.76
CA GLY A 510 7.43 29.74 10.70
C GLY A 510 6.64 28.48 10.31
N ILE A 511 6.46 28.27 9.02
CA ILE A 511 5.57 27.24 8.46
C ILE A 511 6.29 25.90 8.34
N GLU A 512 5.58 24.79 8.63
CA GLU A 512 6.16 23.44 8.58
C GLU A 512 6.13 22.82 7.17
N ILE A 513 5.11 23.11 6.37
CA ILE A 513 4.92 22.54 5.03
C ILE A 513 4.61 23.66 4.06
N ILE A 514 5.51 23.91 3.11
CA ILE A 514 5.32 24.87 2.03
C ILE A 514 5.37 24.14 0.68
N ASP A 515 4.42 24.46 -0.19
CA ASP A 515 4.35 23.92 -1.55
C ASP A 515 3.94 25.03 -2.52
N LEU A 516 4.92 25.55 -3.26
CA LEU A 516 4.83 26.65 -4.21
C LEU A 516 5.15 26.18 -5.64
N GLN A 517 4.97 24.87 -5.91
CA GLN A 517 5.35 24.31 -7.19
C GLN A 517 4.70 25.07 -8.35
N LYS A 518 5.49 25.29 -9.40
CA LYS A 518 5.08 25.94 -10.64
C LYS A 518 4.45 27.32 -10.46
N CYS A 519 4.66 28.00 -9.34
CA CYS A 519 4.52 29.45 -9.28
C CYS A 519 5.69 30.05 -10.06
N ARG A 520 5.49 30.28 -11.36
CA ARG A 520 6.57 30.53 -12.32
C ARG A 520 6.09 31.34 -13.52
N TYR A 521 7.01 32.11 -14.09
CA TYR A 521 6.88 32.64 -15.44
C TYR A 521 6.70 31.54 -16.50
N ARG A 522 5.78 31.75 -17.43
CA ARG A 522 5.49 30.85 -18.56
C ARG A 522 5.54 31.59 -19.90
N ASP A 523 6.73 31.59 -20.50
CA ASP A 523 6.91 31.95 -21.91
C ASP A 523 7.62 30.80 -22.63
N SER A 524 7.10 30.37 -23.78
CA SER A 524 7.70 29.30 -24.59
C SER A 524 8.78 29.78 -25.54
N THR A 525 8.77 31.06 -25.90
CA THR A 525 9.70 31.70 -26.83
C THR A 525 10.95 32.20 -26.13
N LYS A 526 10.79 32.83 -24.96
CA LYS A 526 11.87 33.41 -24.15
C LYS A 526 11.77 32.97 -22.68
N PRO A 527 11.88 31.66 -22.40
CA PRO A 527 11.63 31.12 -21.05
C PRO A 527 12.58 31.60 -19.95
N ARG A 528 13.67 32.29 -20.29
CA ARG A 528 14.69 32.82 -19.36
C ARG A 528 14.55 34.32 -19.10
N ASP A 529 13.75 35.02 -19.90
CA ASP A 529 13.62 36.47 -19.86
C ASP A 529 12.40 36.82 -18.99
N ASN A 530 12.62 36.90 -17.68
CA ASN A 530 11.57 37.18 -16.68
C ASN A 530 11.75 38.57 -16.07
N GLU A 531 11.57 39.62 -16.89
CA GLU A 531 11.79 41.02 -16.49
C GLU A 531 10.83 41.46 -15.36
N ASP A 532 9.59 40.97 -15.39
CA ASP A 532 8.55 41.29 -14.40
C ASP A 532 8.67 40.47 -13.10
N GLY A 533 9.69 39.62 -12.98
CA GLY A 533 9.91 38.80 -11.78
C GLY A 533 8.75 37.84 -11.48
N ILE A 534 8.06 37.30 -12.48
CA ILE A 534 6.90 36.41 -12.28
C ILE A 534 7.33 35.05 -11.69
N GLY A 535 6.65 34.66 -10.63
CA GLY A 535 6.83 33.42 -9.88
C GLY A 535 7.72 33.58 -8.65
N LEU A 536 7.97 32.47 -7.97
CA LEU A 536 8.98 32.44 -6.90
C LEU A 536 10.38 32.45 -7.53
N CYS A 537 11.13 33.52 -7.30
CA CYS A 537 12.51 33.70 -7.73
C CYS A 537 13.43 33.85 -6.49
N SER A 538 14.59 34.49 -6.66
CA SER A 538 15.65 34.53 -5.65
C SER A 538 15.24 35.25 -4.37
N ASP A 539 14.58 36.41 -4.44
CA ASP A 539 14.31 37.24 -3.26
C ASP A 539 13.16 36.66 -2.44
N GLY A 540 12.11 36.18 -3.09
CA GLY A 540 11.03 35.44 -2.45
C GLY A 540 11.54 34.15 -1.79
N PHE A 541 12.46 33.42 -2.43
CA PHE A 541 13.06 32.22 -1.84
C PHE A 541 13.88 32.53 -0.59
N ARG A 542 14.71 33.58 -0.62
CA ARG A 542 15.48 34.07 0.54
C ARG A 542 14.55 34.46 1.69
N ALA A 543 13.53 35.25 1.40
CA ALA A 543 12.55 35.70 2.40
C ALA A 543 11.81 34.50 3.03
N LEU A 544 11.37 33.54 2.21
CA LEU A 544 10.72 32.31 2.65
C LEU A 544 11.60 31.54 3.63
N MET A 545 12.87 31.33 3.27
CA MET A 545 13.79 30.54 4.09
C MET A 545 14.18 31.27 5.37
N LYS A 546 14.37 32.58 5.32
CA LYS A 546 14.57 33.42 6.50
C LYS A 546 13.40 33.35 7.48
N HIS A 547 12.17 33.36 6.97
CA HIS A 547 10.96 33.30 7.78
C HIS A 547 10.67 31.89 8.33
N SER A 548 10.62 30.89 7.45
CA SER A 548 10.09 29.55 7.76
C SER A 548 11.16 28.47 7.88
N GLY A 549 12.37 28.68 7.38
CA GLY A 549 13.38 27.62 7.20
C GLY A 549 13.67 26.82 8.47
N LYS A 550 13.72 27.48 9.64
CA LYS A 550 13.97 26.83 10.94
C LYS A 550 12.86 25.87 11.38
N LYS A 551 11.63 26.01 10.89
CA LYS A 551 10.46 25.17 11.23
C LYS A 551 10.06 24.23 10.09
N LEU A 552 10.54 24.50 8.89
CA LEU A 552 10.18 23.80 7.67
C LEU A 552 10.56 22.31 7.74
N LYS A 553 9.60 21.44 7.41
CA LYS A 553 9.75 19.98 7.33
C LYS A 553 9.66 19.49 5.89
N THR A 554 8.80 20.12 5.09
CA THR A 554 8.67 19.83 3.66
C THR A 554 8.64 21.13 2.88
N LEU A 555 9.52 21.23 1.89
CA LEU A 555 9.53 22.31 0.92
C LEU A 555 9.37 21.74 -0.49
N ASN A 556 8.41 22.26 -1.24
CA ASN A 556 8.27 21.98 -2.67
C ASN A 556 8.27 23.29 -3.45
N ILE A 557 9.31 23.49 -4.24
CA ILE A 557 9.50 24.62 -5.16
C ILE A 557 9.75 24.11 -6.59
N HIS A 558 9.18 22.93 -6.91
CA HIS A 558 9.30 22.31 -8.23
C HIS A 558 8.99 23.31 -9.34
N ALA A 559 9.92 23.45 -10.28
CA ALA A 559 9.85 24.30 -11.45
C ALA A 559 9.68 25.80 -11.19
N CYS A 560 10.11 26.29 -10.02
CA CYS A 560 10.39 27.71 -9.77
C CYS A 560 11.75 28.06 -10.42
N ARG A 561 11.75 28.18 -11.76
CA ARG A 561 12.95 28.16 -12.62
C ARG A 561 13.89 29.36 -12.45
N HIS A 562 13.39 30.47 -11.93
CA HIS A 562 14.14 31.73 -11.83
C HIS A 562 14.80 31.94 -10.45
N ILE A 563 14.79 30.93 -9.58
CA ILE A 563 15.64 30.92 -8.39
C ILE A 563 17.08 30.70 -8.84
N LYS A 564 17.93 31.72 -8.66
CA LYS A 564 19.32 31.70 -9.08
C LYS A 564 20.20 30.92 -8.11
N ARG A 565 21.34 30.45 -8.60
CA ARG A 565 22.32 29.67 -7.83
C ARG A 565 22.74 30.40 -6.55
N GLU A 566 23.00 31.70 -6.64
CA GLU A 566 23.43 32.54 -5.52
C GLU A 566 22.40 32.52 -4.37
N ALA A 567 21.10 32.40 -4.69
CA ALA A 567 20.06 32.30 -3.69
C ALA A 567 20.10 30.97 -2.93
N PHE A 568 20.46 29.87 -3.59
CA PHE A 568 20.72 28.60 -2.91
C PHE A 568 21.97 28.67 -2.03
N GLU A 569 23.05 29.28 -2.53
CA GLU A 569 24.31 29.39 -1.78
C GLU A 569 24.15 30.21 -0.49
N ASP A 570 23.38 31.29 -0.56
CA ASP A 570 23.13 32.17 0.57
C ASP A 570 22.13 31.58 1.56
N VAL A 571 21.10 30.87 1.09
CA VAL A 571 20.15 30.17 1.97
C VAL A 571 20.82 29.00 2.67
N PHE A 572 21.59 28.20 1.93
CA PHE A 572 22.29 27.02 2.45
C PHE A 572 23.76 27.35 2.70
N CYS A 573 24.00 28.42 3.46
CA CYS A 573 25.33 28.75 3.96
C CYS A 573 25.73 27.85 5.14
N ASP A 574 26.99 27.95 5.56
CA ASP A 574 27.54 27.10 6.62
C ASP A 574 27.02 27.55 8.01
N GLU A 575 26.58 28.80 8.13
CA GLU A 575 26.03 29.41 9.34
C GLU A 575 24.58 28.98 9.61
N ASP A 576 23.81 28.67 8.57
CA ASP A 576 22.39 28.32 8.70
C ASP A 576 22.15 26.81 8.72
N GLN A 577 21.30 26.38 9.67
CA GLN A 577 21.02 24.97 9.94
C GLN A 577 19.51 24.69 9.98
N TYR A 578 19.03 23.97 8.96
CA TYR A 578 17.62 23.60 8.78
C TYR A 578 17.36 22.18 9.27
N ARG A 579 17.50 21.99 10.60
CA ARG A 579 17.40 20.67 11.24
C ARG A 579 16.03 20.00 11.12
N ASN A 580 14.98 20.74 10.80
CA ASN A 580 13.64 20.18 10.68
C ASN A 580 13.31 19.72 9.26
N LEU A 581 14.09 20.12 8.24
CA LEU A 581 13.79 19.83 6.85
C LEU A 581 14.06 18.35 6.55
N VAL A 582 13.00 17.61 6.20
CA VAL A 582 13.03 16.17 5.94
C VAL A 582 12.88 15.87 4.45
N LYS A 583 12.08 16.67 3.74
CA LYS A 583 11.79 16.48 2.32
C LYS A 583 11.93 17.78 1.55
N LEU A 584 12.70 17.74 0.46
CA LEU A 584 12.92 18.87 -0.43
C LEU A 584 12.62 18.44 -1.87
N GLU A 585 11.76 19.19 -2.54
CA GLU A 585 11.40 19.00 -3.94
C GLU A 585 11.81 20.25 -4.73
N ILE A 586 12.89 20.10 -5.50
CA ILE A 586 13.58 21.17 -6.26
C ILE A 586 13.75 20.79 -7.73
N SER A 587 12.94 19.84 -8.22
CA SER A 587 12.95 19.41 -9.62
C SER A 587 12.69 20.57 -10.58
N PHE A 588 13.28 20.51 -11.77
CA PHE A 588 13.17 21.48 -12.86
C PHE A 588 13.62 22.90 -12.49
N ILE A 589 14.62 23.01 -11.63
CA ILE A 589 15.37 24.24 -11.37
C ILE A 589 16.74 24.06 -12.02
N GLU A 590 17.03 24.86 -13.07
CA GLU A 590 18.22 24.72 -13.93
C GLU A 590 19.53 24.95 -13.17
N GLU A 591 19.48 25.83 -12.17
CA GLU A 591 20.62 26.31 -11.37
C GLU A 591 21.05 25.32 -10.25
N VAL A 592 20.34 24.20 -10.09
CA VAL A 592 20.70 23.17 -9.11
C VAL A 592 21.74 22.23 -9.70
N ASP A 593 22.95 22.28 -9.13
CA ASP A 593 24.10 21.43 -9.46
C ASP A 593 24.57 20.57 -8.27
N ASP A 594 25.66 19.83 -8.45
CA ASP A 594 26.26 19.00 -7.41
C ASP A 594 26.75 19.81 -6.20
N PHE A 595 27.19 21.07 -6.41
CA PHE A 595 27.67 21.95 -5.35
C PHE A 595 26.51 22.43 -4.46
N VAL A 596 25.41 22.88 -5.06
CA VAL A 596 24.17 23.27 -4.37
C VAL A 596 23.64 22.12 -3.53
N LEU A 597 23.60 20.90 -4.07
CA LEU A 597 23.19 19.72 -3.30
C LEU A 597 24.14 19.43 -2.13
N GLY A 598 25.45 19.58 -2.33
CA GLY A 598 26.45 19.46 -1.27
C GLY A 598 26.18 20.43 -0.12
N ARG A 599 25.84 21.69 -0.42
CA ARG A 599 25.47 22.71 0.56
C ARG A 599 24.18 22.34 1.29
N ILE A 600 23.14 21.94 0.56
CA ILE A 600 21.86 21.48 1.14
C ILE A 600 22.10 20.34 2.15
N PHE A 601 22.96 19.37 1.83
CA PHE A 601 23.25 18.27 2.75
C PHE A 601 23.95 18.70 4.04
N ARG A 602 24.79 19.74 4.00
CA ARG A 602 25.50 20.29 5.16
C ARG A 602 24.57 21.14 6.04
N SER A 603 23.71 21.95 5.43
CA SER A 603 22.76 22.80 6.15
C SER A 603 21.54 22.02 6.65
N CYS A 604 21.21 20.85 6.06
CA CYS A 604 20.03 20.06 6.38
C CYS A 604 20.41 18.65 6.89
N PRO A 605 20.81 18.50 8.17
CA PRO A 605 21.32 17.22 8.69
C PRO A 605 20.26 16.10 8.71
N ASN A 606 18.98 16.44 8.92
CA ASN A 606 17.88 15.47 9.01
C ASN A 606 17.12 15.25 7.68
N ILE A 607 17.65 15.77 6.57
CA ILE A 607 17.02 15.59 5.26
C ILE A 607 17.08 14.12 4.85
N ARG A 608 15.96 13.59 4.38
CA ARG A 608 15.81 12.17 4.02
C ARG A 608 15.57 11.98 2.53
N GLU A 609 14.80 12.87 1.92
CA GLU A 609 14.39 12.77 0.52
C GLU A 609 14.60 14.11 -0.19
N ILE A 610 15.38 14.10 -1.27
CA ILE A 610 15.56 15.25 -2.18
C ILE A 610 15.18 14.80 -3.58
N ASN A 611 14.29 15.53 -4.24
CA ASN A 611 13.89 15.26 -5.62
C ASN A 611 14.45 16.37 -6.54
N VAL A 612 15.14 15.94 -7.60
CA VAL A 612 15.91 16.78 -8.53
C VAL A 612 15.64 16.41 -10.00
N PHE A 613 14.43 15.95 -10.32
CA PHE A 613 14.08 15.61 -11.69
C PHE A 613 14.28 16.80 -12.62
N GLY A 614 14.96 16.59 -13.74
CA GLY A 614 15.20 17.65 -14.73
C GLY A 614 16.26 18.68 -14.31
N CYS A 615 16.94 18.52 -13.17
CA CYS A 615 18.14 19.29 -12.82
C CYS A 615 19.35 18.69 -13.54
N MET A 616 19.58 19.11 -14.79
CA MET A 616 20.56 18.49 -15.69
C MET A 616 22.04 18.72 -15.28
N GLN A 617 22.28 19.63 -14.34
CA GLN A 617 23.62 19.92 -13.82
C GLN A 617 24.02 19.01 -12.66
N VAL A 618 23.10 18.23 -12.10
CA VAL A 618 23.39 17.21 -11.07
C VAL A 618 23.92 15.97 -11.77
N LYS A 619 25.19 15.64 -11.58
CA LYS A 619 25.86 14.54 -12.30
C LYS A 619 26.47 13.55 -11.33
N ASP A 620 27.34 14.03 -10.47
CA ASP A 620 28.22 13.22 -9.62
C ASP A 620 28.10 13.59 -8.12
N VAL A 621 26.90 14.01 -7.70
CA VAL A 621 26.63 14.33 -6.30
C VAL A 621 26.94 13.16 -5.36
N ARG A 622 27.74 13.43 -4.33
CA ARG A 622 27.96 12.49 -3.22
C ARG A 622 26.80 12.57 -2.24
N VAL A 623 26.00 11.52 -2.19
CA VAL A 623 24.86 11.43 -1.26
C VAL A 623 25.35 10.85 0.07
N PRO A 624 25.10 11.52 1.21
CA PRO A 624 25.43 10.97 2.53
C PRO A 624 24.57 9.76 2.92
N ARG A 625 25.12 8.88 3.75
CA ARG A 625 24.44 7.67 4.19
C ARG A 625 23.06 7.92 4.79
N GLY A 626 22.09 7.08 4.41
CA GLY A 626 20.71 7.14 4.89
C GLY A 626 19.84 8.23 4.24
N LYS A 627 20.38 9.01 3.30
CA LYS A 627 19.66 9.99 2.48
C LYS A 627 19.35 9.41 1.10
N VAL A 628 18.25 9.88 0.51
CA VAL A 628 17.77 9.46 -0.81
C VAL A 628 17.66 10.68 -1.71
N VAL A 629 18.35 10.64 -2.85
CA VAL A 629 18.16 11.59 -3.94
C VAL A 629 17.45 10.91 -5.09
N VAL A 630 16.37 11.51 -5.58
CA VAL A 630 15.54 10.98 -6.67
C VAL A 630 15.61 11.90 -7.89
N GLY A 631 15.70 11.30 -9.08
CA GLY A 631 15.59 12.05 -10.34
C GLY A 631 16.91 12.54 -10.93
N ILE A 632 18.05 12.03 -10.45
CA ILE A 632 19.38 12.34 -11.03
C ILE A 632 19.41 11.88 -12.50
N PRO A 633 19.87 12.72 -13.45
CA PRO A 633 19.97 12.42 -14.87
C PRO A 633 21.16 11.49 -15.19
N ASN A 634 21.22 10.30 -14.57
CA ASN A 634 22.25 9.29 -14.85
C ASN A 634 21.65 7.93 -15.24
N ALA A 635 22.44 7.13 -15.97
CA ALA A 635 22.03 5.81 -16.44
C ALA A 635 21.84 4.76 -15.31
N MET A 636 22.29 5.07 -14.09
CA MET A 636 22.30 4.13 -12.95
C MET A 636 20.95 4.05 -12.21
N GLY A 637 20.00 4.91 -12.56
CA GLY A 637 18.61 4.84 -12.10
C GLY A 637 18.28 5.78 -10.95
N MET A 638 16.99 5.85 -10.65
CA MET A 638 16.36 6.93 -9.87
C MET A 638 16.79 7.11 -8.41
N VAL A 639 17.77 6.36 -7.86
CA VAL A 639 18.22 6.52 -6.46
C VAL A 639 19.73 6.31 -6.32
N VAL A 640 20.39 7.28 -5.70
CA VAL A 640 21.68 7.11 -5.03
C VAL A 640 21.38 7.11 -3.52
N GLU A 641 21.33 5.92 -2.90
CA GLU A 641 21.40 5.82 -1.44
C GLU A 641 22.85 6.06 -1.05
N GLY A 642 23.08 6.99 -0.13
CA GLY A 642 24.43 7.35 0.24
C GLY A 642 25.21 6.18 0.82
N ARG A 643 26.47 6.05 0.37
CA ARG A 643 27.39 5.00 0.82
C ARG A 643 28.51 5.53 1.70
N ASP A 644 28.69 6.85 1.70
CA ASP A 644 29.76 7.54 2.41
C ASP A 644 29.16 8.25 3.63
N ASP A 645 29.93 8.24 4.73
CA ASP A 645 29.54 8.83 6.02
C ASP A 645 29.54 10.37 6.00
#